data_AF-A0A971AA63-F1
#
_entry.id   AF-A0A971AA63-F1
#
_cell.length_a   1.000
_cell.length_b   1.000
_cell.length_c   1.000
_cell.angle_alpha   90.00
_cell.angle_beta   90.00
_cell.angle_gamma   90.00
#
_symmetry.space_group_name_H-M   'P 1'
#
loop_
_entity.id
_entity.type
_entity.pdbx_description
1 polymer ?
#
loop_
_entity_poly.entity_id
_entity_poly.type
_entity_poly.pdbx_seq_one_letter_code
_entity_poly.pdbx_strand_id
1 'polypeptide(L)'
;EFEAVTVADSRRLSDSFPLTTAVVGESPEEKERELDRKLEGDYDVIVLAPFQFDKLPAKAQLKILRKLKQGTGLLGFMAGARGTQKAFVPLDPPVAGREILRGCAMAGLPYFGIGPEKPRDEVADQQVFTAHFGAGRIAWLNYAAPHSIDSWYAGDTMGRPARPAPLGMVAPTWQTYDVAIATAVRALLWAAQREQPVRVESDLSDGAEVDRSQWPAQFSAKLTRWSPKAPQEVRVEARLVRPDGEFESTTETTVALTGAETPFQVKLGAPPRGVAFLWLIARDGAGAVLDWSVTSLEVTAPHGIEQLQLQTEVLAPGEEADMRVTLQGQPPEGSLLRLEAVDCYERLFWHRQVPAAAQVTFRVPTVAMCGRAGRLQATLVSGEQVLDRREVELFLRRPVGREFINLLWGYPPLGKASWQEVGYLNRLHAERSRSSGFNMGMIFTYPADDPADHAKGFSRTDASSFYYITHIQTTQVRQYLISEEAREKEAARLEELAGKMRPYGCHAYSLGDENGLYGMSLELKPEEVPHFQEFMRRFYEDDLAALNANWDTNYKGFAEVEGPLAEAGKMTVARRYDAMAFWDWAYADVYRWMAQAIRRGDPEASIGAEGSEGRDLEQVLAELDWWAPYHNRDVNTMLRYWLPWSALRGNWWGSYVANRLGPENLWGQLATGSVNSSMFFISSLGAEGLLATDLENADYAQPWIPEMKEICATAGPVVRGAEPVDDGVGIFHSRLAEVANTLDTRFGSMKTEQTRLLDVFDALGVSAKF
;
A
#
# COMPACT_ATOMS: atom_id res chain seq x y z
N GLU A 1 -15.09 -24.15 -12.66
CA GLU A 1 -15.97 -23.19 -11.95
C GLU A 1 -15.62 -23.23 -10.49
N PHE A 2 -15.71 -22.09 -9.79
CA PHE A 2 -15.44 -22.00 -8.35
C PHE A 2 -16.53 -21.16 -7.70
N GLU A 3 -16.76 -21.38 -6.40
CA GLU A 3 -17.57 -20.50 -5.57
C GLU A 3 -16.69 -19.96 -4.45
N ALA A 4 -16.82 -18.67 -4.12
CA ALA A 4 -16.07 -18.01 -3.07
C ALA A 4 -17.01 -17.43 -2.02
N VAL A 5 -16.66 -17.52 -0.73
CA VAL A 5 -17.32 -16.79 0.35
C VAL A 5 -16.32 -15.76 0.85
N THR A 6 -16.66 -14.49 0.75
CA THR A 6 -15.86 -13.40 1.33
C THR A 6 -16.13 -13.31 2.83
N VAL A 7 -15.10 -12.94 3.58
CA VAL A 7 -15.13 -12.85 5.05
C VAL A 7 -14.61 -11.48 5.49
N ALA A 8 -15.03 -11.03 6.67
CA ALA A 8 -14.63 -9.72 7.18
C ALA A 8 -13.12 -9.62 7.49
N ASP A 9 -12.55 -10.60 8.20
CA ASP A 9 -11.09 -10.68 8.42
C ASP A 9 -10.62 -12.14 8.54
N SER A 10 -9.31 -12.35 8.75
CA SER A 10 -8.71 -13.68 8.90
C SER A 10 -9.23 -14.51 10.10
N ARG A 11 -9.97 -13.87 11.02
CA ARG A 11 -10.45 -14.40 12.30
C ARG A 11 -11.97 -14.40 12.45
N ARG A 12 -12.72 -13.74 11.55
CA ARG A 12 -14.16 -13.52 11.66
C ARG A 12 -14.84 -13.64 10.30
N LEU A 13 -15.91 -14.43 10.25
CA LEU A 13 -16.71 -14.64 9.03
C LEU A 13 -17.41 -13.34 8.59
N SER A 14 -17.84 -12.52 9.54
CA SER A 14 -18.51 -11.22 9.34
C SER A 14 -18.18 -10.31 10.53
N ASP A 15 -18.35 -9.00 10.36
CA ASP A 15 -18.23 -8.02 11.43
C ASP A 15 -19.61 -7.49 11.86
N SER A 16 -19.81 -7.34 13.16
CA SER A 16 -21.03 -6.77 13.75
C SER A 16 -20.98 -5.24 13.81
N PHE A 17 -20.04 -4.61 13.09
CA PHE A 17 -19.95 -3.16 13.03
C PHE A 17 -21.24 -2.59 12.40
N PRO A 18 -21.79 -1.48 12.93
CA PRO A 18 -23.04 -0.91 12.42
C PRO A 18 -22.99 -0.55 10.93
N LEU A 19 -21.80 -0.25 10.40
CA LEU A 19 -21.58 0.07 8.99
C LEU A 19 -21.61 -1.19 8.09
N THR A 20 -21.02 -2.30 8.51
CA THR A 20 -20.96 -3.55 7.72
C THR A 20 -22.31 -4.28 7.68
N THR A 21 -23.08 -4.21 8.77
CA THR A 21 -24.43 -4.81 8.86
C THR A 21 -25.50 -4.09 8.03
N ALA A 22 -25.19 -2.92 7.48
CA ALA A 22 -26.07 -2.19 6.55
C ALA A 22 -26.03 -2.75 5.11
N VAL A 23 -25.05 -3.59 4.76
CA VAL A 23 -24.95 -4.24 3.44
C VAL A 23 -25.66 -5.58 3.46
N VAL A 24 -26.61 -5.74 2.53
CA VAL A 24 -27.25 -7.04 2.29
C VAL A 24 -26.21 -8.08 1.89
N GLY A 25 -26.18 -9.20 2.60
CA GLY A 25 -25.24 -10.31 2.39
C GLY A 25 -24.03 -10.31 3.31
N GLU A 26 -23.82 -9.25 4.11
CA GLU A 26 -22.65 -9.10 4.99
C GLU A 26 -22.96 -9.33 6.47
N SER A 27 -24.23 -9.53 6.86
CA SER A 27 -24.56 -9.91 8.24
C SER A 27 -23.94 -11.27 8.62
N PRO A 28 -23.63 -11.51 9.90
CA PRO A 28 -23.15 -12.83 10.34
C PRO A 28 -24.09 -13.96 9.92
N GLU A 29 -25.40 -13.79 10.09
CA GLU A 29 -26.40 -14.79 9.71
C GLU A 29 -26.49 -15.00 8.19
N GLU A 30 -26.32 -13.94 7.40
CA GLU A 30 -26.30 -14.02 5.95
C GLU A 30 -25.07 -14.76 5.43
N LYS A 31 -23.87 -14.41 5.94
CA LYS A 31 -22.63 -15.11 5.60
C LYS A 31 -22.63 -16.56 6.07
N GLU A 32 -23.16 -16.84 7.24
CA GLU A 32 -23.33 -18.23 7.71
C GLU A 32 -24.27 -19.02 6.80
N ARG A 33 -25.40 -18.44 6.39
CA ARG A 33 -26.33 -19.08 5.43
C ARG A 33 -25.69 -19.28 4.06
N GLU A 34 -24.96 -18.28 3.56
CA GLU A 34 -24.26 -18.35 2.29
C GLU A 34 -23.21 -19.48 2.30
N LEU A 35 -22.38 -19.51 3.34
CA LEU A 35 -21.39 -20.56 3.56
C LEU A 35 -22.06 -21.94 3.66
N ASP A 36 -23.14 -22.05 4.44
CA ASP A 36 -23.86 -23.30 4.63
C ASP A 36 -24.45 -23.83 3.31
N ARG A 37 -25.00 -22.93 2.48
CA ARG A 37 -25.53 -23.23 1.14
C ARG A 37 -24.43 -23.67 0.18
N LYS A 38 -23.33 -22.91 0.09
CA LYS A 38 -22.21 -23.24 -0.81
C LYS A 38 -21.58 -24.56 -0.41
N LEU A 39 -21.41 -24.82 0.89
CA LEU A 39 -20.92 -26.11 1.39
C LEU A 39 -21.84 -27.32 1.10
N GLU A 40 -23.04 -27.16 0.52
CA GLU A 40 -23.79 -28.31 -0.01
C GLU A 40 -23.22 -28.81 -1.34
N GLY A 41 -22.53 -27.96 -2.11
CA GLY A 41 -21.93 -28.30 -3.39
C GLY A 41 -20.86 -29.39 -3.31
N ASP A 42 -20.73 -30.18 -4.37
CA ASP A 42 -19.71 -31.21 -4.49
C ASP A 42 -18.44 -30.64 -5.10
N TYR A 43 -17.48 -30.31 -4.23
CA TYR A 43 -16.20 -29.74 -4.61
C TYR A 43 -15.08 -30.78 -4.57
N ASP A 44 -14.17 -30.69 -5.54
CA ASP A 44 -12.92 -31.45 -5.51
C ASP A 44 -11.99 -30.96 -4.39
N VAL A 45 -11.95 -29.64 -4.15
CA VAL A 45 -11.12 -29.01 -3.12
C VAL A 45 -11.84 -27.82 -2.51
N ILE A 46 -11.67 -27.65 -1.21
CA ILE A 46 -12.03 -26.44 -0.47
C ILE A 46 -10.75 -25.65 -0.19
N VAL A 47 -10.78 -24.33 -0.43
CA VAL A 47 -9.61 -23.45 -0.22
C VAL A 47 -9.88 -22.49 0.93
N LEU A 48 -8.95 -22.41 1.88
CA LEU A 48 -8.94 -21.45 2.98
C LEU A 48 -7.83 -20.42 2.75
N ALA A 49 -8.18 -19.32 2.08
CA ALA A 49 -7.30 -18.18 1.86
C ALA A 49 -7.41 -17.20 3.03
N PRO A 50 -6.28 -16.70 3.52
CA PRO A 50 -5.79 -16.86 4.90
C PRO A 50 -6.85 -16.79 6.02
N PHE A 51 -7.73 -17.79 6.09
CA PHE A 51 -8.77 -17.88 7.11
C PHE A 51 -8.49 -19.02 8.09
N GLN A 52 -8.69 -18.76 9.37
CA GLN A 52 -8.52 -19.76 10.43
C GLN A 52 -9.69 -20.75 10.44
N PHE A 53 -9.44 -22.05 10.23
CA PHE A 53 -10.49 -23.09 10.20
C PHE A 53 -11.32 -23.14 11.49
N ASP A 54 -10.67 -22.94 12.65
CA ASP A 54 -11.32 -22.92 13.96
C ASP A 54 -12.24 -21.71 14.19
N LYS A 55 -12.20 -20.72 13.29
CA LYS A 55 -13.10 -19.56 13.30
C LYS A 55 -14.34 -19.74 12.44
N LEU A 56 -14.42 -20.83 11.66
CA LEU A 56 -15.65 -21.19 10.97
C LEU A 56 -16.72 -21.60 11.99
N PRO A 57 -18.02 -21.40 11.70
CA PRO A 57 -19.09 -21.96 12.51
C PRO A 57 -18.94 -23.48 12.67
N ALA A 58 -19.25 -24.02 13.85
CA ALA A 58 -19.06 -25.44 14.15
C ALA A 58 -19.77 -26.38 13.14
N LYS A 59 -20.94 -25.95 12.62
CA LYS A 59 -21.67 -26.66 11.56
C LYS A 59 -20.87 -26.75 10.26
N ALA A 60 -20.26 -25.64 9.84
CA ALA A 60 -19.42 -25.57 8.65
C ALA A 60 -18.15 -26.42 8.82
N GLN A 61 -17.48 -26.34 9.98
CA GLN A 61 -16.33 -27.21 10.29
C GLN A 61 -16.70 -28.68 10.14
N LEU A 62 -17.83 -29.12 10.70
CA LEU A 62 -18.29 -30.50 10.61
C LEU A 62 -18.63 -30.93 9.17
N LYS A 63 -19.25 -30.04 8.38
CA LYS A 63 -19.52 -30.30 6.95
C LYS A 63 -18.23 -30.49 6.16
N ILE A 64 -17.26 -29.60 6.34
CA ILE A 64 -15.95 -29.69 5.68
C ILE A 64 -15.25 -31.01 6.08
N LEU A 65 -15.23 -31.36 7.37
CA LEU A 65 -14.65 -32.63 7.84
C LEU A 65 -15.36 -33.86 7.23
N ARG A 66 -16.69 -33.82 7.07
CA ARG A 66 -17.44 -34.92 6.41
C ARG A 66 -17.05 -35.05 4.94
N LYS A 67 -16.95 -33.94 4.21
CA LYS A 67 -16.53 -33.93 2.80
C LYS A 67 -15.08 -34.38 2.64
N LEU A 68 -14.17 -33.93 3.51
CA LEU A 68 -12.80 -34.44 3.59
C LEU A 68 -12.79 -35.95 3.76
N LYS A 69 -13.56 -36.49 4.70
CA LYS A 69 -13.66 -37.94 4.92
C LYS A 69 -14.08 -38.70 3.65
N GLN A 70 -14.92 -38.09 2.82
CA GLN A 70 -15.45 -38.66 1.57
C GLN A 70 -14.51 -38.51 0.36
N GLY A 71 -13.50 -37.63 0.42
CA GLY A 71 -12.50 -37.50 -0.64
C GLY A 71 -12.20 -36.07 -1.10
N THR A 72 -13.00 -35.08 -0.71
CA THR A 72 -12.73 -33.66 -1.01
C THR A 72 -11.39 -33.24 -0.41
N GLY A 73 -10.57 -32.50 -1.15
CA GLY A 73 -9.31 -31.93 -0.67
C GLY A 73 -9.49 -30.65 0.14
N LEU A 74 -8.47 -30.29 0.92
CA LEU A 74 -8.39 -28.99 1.61
C LEU A 74 -7.03 -28.35 1.33
N LEU A 75 -7.04 -27.11 0.85
CA LEU A 75 -5.85 -26.27 0.71
C LEU A 75 -5.97 -25.06 1.63
N GLY A 76 -4.92 -24.76 2.40
CA GLY A 76 -4.89 -23.54 3.21
C GLY A 76 -3.59 -22.75 3.05
N PHE A 77 -3.71 -21.43 3.25
CA PHE A 77 -2.61 -20.48 3.20
C PHE A 77 -2.50 -19.80 4.57
N MET A 78 -1.49 -20.11 5.39
CA MET A 78 -1.28 -19.35 6.64
C MET A 78 0.12 -19.59 7.22
N ALA A 79 0.73 -18.51 7.72
CA ALA A 79 1.92 -18.62 8.55
C ALA A 79 1.57 -18.69 10.04
N GLY A 80 2.30 -19.52 10.76
CA GLY A 80 2.21 -19.58 12.22
C GLY A 80 0.91 -20.17 12.79
N ALA A 81 0.08 -20.85 11.97
CA ALA A 81 -1.18 -21.46 12.38
C ALA A 81 -1.00 -22.72 13.25
N ARG A 82 -0.29 -22.60 14.38
CA ARG A 82 -0.20 -23.65 15.40
C ARG A 82 -1.56 -24.00 16.00
N GLY A 83 -2.57 -23.13 15.90
CA GLY A 83 -3.95 -23.39 16.35
C GLY A 83 -4.72 -24.31 15.40
N THR A 84 -4.76 -23.96 14.11
CA THR A 84 -5.47 -24.73 13.07
C THR A 84 -4.78 -26.04 12.74
N GLN A 85 -3.44 -26.09 12.71
CA GLN A 85 -2.69 -27.34 12.51
C GLN A 85 -3.02 -28.38 13.60
N LYS A 86 -3.29 -27.97 14.85
CA LYS A 86 -3.67 -28.90 15.92
C LYS A 86 -4.99 -29.62 15.66
N ALA A 87 -5.91 -29.03 14.89
CA ALA A 87 -7.14 -29.74 14.49
C ALA A 87 -6.85 -30.93 13.56
N PHE A 88 -5.65 -30.97 12.95
CA PHE A 88 -5.28 -31.93 11.90
C PHE A 88 -3.97 -32.70 12.16
N VAL A 89 -3.27 -32.51 13.30
CA VAL A 89 -2.02 -33.20 13.66
C VAL A 89 -2.27 -34.39 14.63
N PRO A 90 -1.85 -35.63 14.33
CA PRO A 90 -1.75 -36.33 13.04
C PRO A 90 -2.64 -37.60 12.96
N LEU A 91 -3.42 -37.73 11.89
CA LEU A 91 -3.87 -39.01 11.34
C LEU A 91 -2.91 -39.30 10.17
N ASP A 92 -1.93 -40.19 10.36
CA ASP A 92 -0.85 -40.58 9.42
C ASP A 92 -0.27 -39.48 8.50
N PRO A 93 0.87 -38.84 8.85
CA PRO A 93 1.46 -37.82 7.99
C PRO A 93 2.00 -38.44 6.68
N PRO A 94 1.47 -38.08 5.50
CA PRO A 94 2.19 -38.31 4.27
C PRO A 94 3.36 -37.33 4.20
N VAL A 95 4.54 -37.78 3.75
CA VAL A 95 5.65 -36.89 3.37
C VAL A 95 5.45 -36.51 1.89
N ALA A 96 4.47 -35.65 1.62
CA ALA A 96 4.11 -35.22 0.27
C ALA A 96 4.51 -33.76 -0.05
N GLY A 97 4.99 -33.00 0.94
CA GLY A 97 5.48 -31.63 0.73
C GLY A 97 6.57 -31.56 -0.35
N ARG A 98 7.47 -32.55 -0.40
CA ARG A 98 8.51 -32.69 -1.43
C ARG A 98 7.94 -32.93 -2.83
N GLU A 99 6.86 -33.69 -2.92
CA GLU A 99 6.17 -33.96 -4.19
C GLU A 99 5.47 -32.70 -4.70
N ILE A 100 4.82 -31.94 -3.81
CA ILE A 100 4.16 -30.67 -4.13
C ILE A 100 5.17 -29.62 -4.61
N LEU A 101 6.35 -29.55 -3.99
CA LEU A 101 7.42 -28.59 -4.32
C LEU A 101 8.38 -29.06 -5.43
N ARG A 102 8.11 -30.23 -6.01
CA ARG A 102 8.89 -30.76 -7.12
C ARG A 102 8.77 -29.85 -8.34
N GLY A 103 9.91 -29.50 -8.93
CA GLY A 103 9.93 -28.54 -10.05
C GLY A 103 9.37 -27.17 -9.68
N CYS A 104 9.48 -26.77 -8.41
CA CYS A 104 9.35 -25.38 -7.98
C CYS A 104 10.75 -24.80 -7.76
N ALA A 105 11.01 -23.63 -8.32
CA ALA A 105 12.31 -22.94 -8.26
C ALA A 105 12.52 -22.26 -6.90
N MET A 106 12.60 -23.06 -5.84
CA MET A 106 12.68 -22.61 -4.45
C MET A 106 13.96 -21.80 -4.16
N ALA A 107 15.10 -22.17 -4.76
CA ALA A 107 16.37 -21.47 -4.58
C ALA A 107 16.34 -20.05 -5.18
N GLY A 108 15.63 -19.86 -6.29
CA GLY A 108 15.43 -18.55 -6.93
C GLY A 108 14.34 -17.70 -6.28
N LEU A 109 13.64 -18.22 -5.27
CA LEU A 109 12.64 -17.48 -4.51
C LEU A 109 13.32 -16.87 -3.28
N PRO A 110 13.50 -15.54 -3.23
CA PRO A 110 14.28 -14.89 -2.18
C PRO A 110 13.59 -14.90 -0.80
N TYR A 111 12.44 -15.55 -0.70
CA TYR A 111 11.45 -15.43 0.37
C TYR A 111 11.38 -16.61 1.33
N PHE A 112 11.83 -17.79 0.91
CA PHE A 112 11.77 -18.99 1.75
C PHE A 112 12.91 -19.08 2.76
N GLY A 113 13.67 -18.00 2.95
CA GLY A 113 14.79 -17.93 3.90
C GLY A 113 15.85 -18.98 3.62
N ILE A 114 15.96 -19.41 2.36
CA ILE A 114 16.96 -20.36 1.89
C ILE A 114 18.24 -19.57 1.69
N GLY A 115 19.01 -19.40 2.76
CA GLY A 115 20.44 -19.22 2.58
C GLY A 115 21.02 -20.48 1.91
N PRO A 116 22.15 -20.38 1.20
CA PRO A 116 22.80 -21.50 0.52
C PRO A 116 23.16 -22.69 1.42
N GLU A 117 22.97 -22.57 2.74
CA GLU A 117 23.39 -23.54 3.77
C GLU A 117 22.32 -24.55 4.19
N LYS A 118 21.05 -24.41 3.81
CA LYS A 118 19.99 -25.37 4.21
C LYS A 118 19.67 -26.39 3.12
N PRO A 119 19.65 -27.70 3.43
CA PRO A 119 19.24 -28.73 2.47
C PRO A 119 17.80 -28.50 1.99
N ARG A 120 17.57 -28.63 0.68
CA ARG A 120 16.26 -28.50 0.01
C ARG A 120 15.15 -29.31 0.70
N ASP A 121 15.51 -30.51 1.16
CA ASP A 121 14.62 -31.45 1.84
C ASP A 121 14.07 -30.92 3.17
N GLU A 122 14.90 -30.23 3.96
CA GLU A 122 14.47 -29.65 5.24
C GLU A 122 13.57 -28.42 5.04
N VAL A 123 13.78 -27.70 3.95
CA VAL A 123 12.96 -26.53 3.59
C VAL A 123 11.58 -26.98 3.11
N ALA A 124 11.50 -28.00 2.27
CA ALA A 124 10.23 -28.45 1.70
C ALA A 124 9.20 -28.85 2.78
N ASP A 125 9.64 -29.59 3.79
CA ASP A 125 8.81 -30.06 4.89
C ASP A 125 8.43 -28.92 5.88
N GLN A 126 9.12 -27.77 5.83
CA GLN A 126 8.79 -26.55 6.59
C GLN A 126 7.83 -25.62 5.85
N GLN A 127 7.78 -25.69 4.52
CA GLN A 127 6.97 -24.81 3.68
C GLN A 127 5.60 -25.40 3.34
N VAL A 128 5.49 -26.73 3.25
CA VAL A 128 4.23 -27.41 2.96
C VAL A 128 3.95 -28.46 4.01
N PHE A 129 2.90 -28.24 4.80
CA PHE A 129 2.37 -29.26 5.68
C PHE A 129 1.34 -30.10 4.93
N THR A 130 1.43 -31.42 5.03
CA THR A 130 0.48 -32.35 4.40
C THR A 130 -0.13 -33.31 5.42
N ALA A 131 -1.42 -33.62 5.26
CA ALA A 131 -2.16 -34.56 6.11
C ALA A 131 -3.28 -35.27 5.32
N HIS A 132 -3.86 -36.32 5.91
CA HIS A 132 -5.08 -36.95 5.42
C HIS A 132 -6.19 -36.88 6.47
N PHE A 133 -7.44 -36.80 5.99
CA PHE A 133 -8.61 -37.00 6.82
C PHE A 133 -9.62 -37.88 6.08
N GLY A 134 -9.70 -39.16 6.43
CA GLY A 134 -10.40 -40.15 5.61
C GLY A 134 -9.78 -40.26 4.21
N ALA A 135 -10.57 -40.12 3.15
CA ALA A 135 -10.09 -40.16 1.77
C ALA A 135 -9.55 -38.81 1.25
N GLY A 136 -9.76 -37.71 1.98
CA GLY A 136 -9.37 -36.36 1.58
C GLY A 136 -7.92 -36.03 1.91
N ARG A 137 -7.28 -35.27 1.02
CA ARG A 137 -5.91 -34.78 1.15
C ARG A 137 -5.89 -33.33 1.60
N ILE A 138 -5.03 -33.02 2.55
CA ILE A 138 -4.89 -31.69 3.14
C ILE A 138 -3.48 -31.17 2.84
N ALA A 139 -3.37 -30.00 2.22
CA ALA A 139 -2.12 -29.29 2.01
C ALA A 139 -2.20 -27.88 2.63
N TRP A 140 -1.15 -27.47 3.32
CA TRP A 140 -1.04 -26.16 3.94
C TRP A 140 0.25 -25.48 3.52
N LEU A 141 0.12 -24.35 2.82
CA LEU A 141 1.26 -23.55 2.37
C LEU A 141 1.58 -22.48 3.40
N ASN A 142 2.84 -22.46 3.82
CA ASN A 142 3.36 -21.49 4.78
C ASN A 142 3.74 -20.17 4.07
N TYR A 143 2.76 -19.53 3.42
CA TYR A 143 2.90 -18.32 2.59
C TYR A 143 2.51 -17.04 3.33
N ALA A 144 3.00 -16.77 4.54
CA ALA A 144 2.74 -15.46 5.15
C ALA A 144 3.82 -14.95 6.10
N ALA A 145 3.98 -13.63 6.14
CA ALA A 145 4.62 -12.98 7.27
C ALA A 145 3.73 -13.15 8.51
N PRO A 146 4.30 -13.40 9.71
CA PRO A 146 3.53 -13.47 10.96
C PRO A 146 2.79 -12.17 11.33
N HIS A 147 2.97 -11.08 10.58
CA HIS A 147 2.50 -9.73 10.93
C HIS A 147 1.24 -9.25 10.19
N SER A 148 0.73 -9.98 9.18
CA SER A 148 -0.49 -9.62 8.43
C SER A 148 -1.78 -10.25 8.97
N ILE A 149 -1.71 -11.03 10.06
CA ILE A 149 -2.91 -11.64 10.68
C ILE A 149 -3.78 -10.57 11.37
N ASP A 150 -3.22 -9.40 11.64
CA ASP A 150 -3.90 -8.24 12.23
C ASP A 150 -4.28 -7.14 11.22
N SER A 151 -4.11 -7.34 9.90
CA SER A 151 -4.65 -6.38 8.94
C SER A 151 -6.16 -6.60 8.77
N TRP A 152 -6.93 -5.52 8.85
CA TRP A 152 -8.35 -5.43 8.48
C TRP A 152 -8.63 -5.85 7.01
N TYR A 153 -7.58 -6.19 6.25
CA TYR A 153 -7.56 -6.38 4.80
C TYR A 153 -6.74 -7.64 4.50
N ALA A 154 -7.36 -8.82 4.63
CA ALA A 154 -6.70 -10.14 4.51
C ALA A 154 -6.79 -10.76 3.09
N GLY A 155 -7.40 -10.05 2.13
CA GLY A 155 -7.65 -10.55 0.77
C GLY A 155 -6.41 -10.73 -0.12
N ASP A 156 -5.23 -10.59 0.46
CA ASP A 156 -4.03 -10.18 -0.25
C ASP A 156 -2.85 -11.15 -0.06
N THR A 157 -3.02 -12.22 0.74
CA THR A 157 -1.93 -13.11 1.16
C THR A 157 -1.73 -14.36 0.29
N MET A 158 -2.52 -14.58 -0.76
CA MET A 158 -2.24 -15.69 -1.69
C MET A 158 -0.99 -15.34 -2.51
N GLY A 159 0.14 -15.92 -2.12
CA GLY A 159 1.44 -15.68 -2.75
C GLY A 159 2.28 -14.60 -2.05
N ARG A 160 1.93 -14.21 -0.81
CA ARG A 160 2.75 -13.27 -0.03
C ARG A 160 3.90 -13.95 0.68
N PRO A 161 5.14 -13.55 0.40
CA PRO A 161 6.27 -14.02 1.17
C PRO A 161 6.37 -13.37 2.55
N ALA A 162 7.15 -14.01 3.43
CA ALA A 162 7.31 -13.60 4.82
C ALA A 162 8.47 -12.62 5.10
N ARG A 163 9.34 -12.34 4.11
CA ARG A 163 10.59 -11.58 4.28
C ARG A 163 11.03 -10.85 2.99
N PRO A 164 11.84 -9.77 3.09
CA PRO A 164 12.42 -9.10 1.94
C PRO A 164 13.49 -9.95 1.24
N ALA A 165 13.76 -9.61 -0.03
CA ALA A 165 14.77 -10.27 -0.84
C ALA A 165 16.20 -9.80 -0.49
N PRO A 166 17.19 -10.71 -0.30
CA PRO A 166 18.59 -10.33 -0.06
C PRO A 166 19.44 -10.14 -1.33
N LEU A 167 18.88 -10.38 -2.50
CA LEU A 167 19.59 -10.25 -3.78
C LEU A 167 19.22 -8.89 -4.36
N GLY A 168 20.18 -8.15 -4.93
CA GLY A 168 20.04 -6.81 -5.51
C GLY A 168 19.08 -6.71 -6.72
N MET A 169 17.90 -7.30 -6.57
CA MET A 169 16.73 -7.22 -7.42
C MET A 169 15.90 -6.04 -6.93
N VAL A 170 15.46 -5.20 -7.86
CA VAL A 170 14.51 -4.13 -7.58
C VAL A 170 13.13 -4.80 -7.43
N ALA A 171 12.77 -5.16 -6.19
CA ALA A 171 11.47 -5.72 -5.77
C ALA A 171 11.10 -7.15 -6.26
N PRO A 172 10.08 -7.81 -5.66
CA PRO A 172 9.44 -9.00 -6.21
C PRO A 172 9.07 -8.78 -7.67
N THR A 173 9.63 -9.63 -8.52
CA THR A 173 9.44 -9.56 -9.96
C THR A 173 8.30 -10.49 -10.40
N TRP A 174 7.82 -10.31 -11.63
CA TRP A 174 6.75 -11.14 -12.21
C TRP A 174 7.03 -12.63 -12.06
N GLN A 175 8.27 -13.08 -12.30
CA GLN A 175 8.59 -14.51 -12.20
C GLN A 175 8.55 -15.04 -10.77
N THR A 176 8.95 -14.26 -9.78
CA THR A 176 8.87 -14.72 -8.39
C THR A 176 7.41 -14.92 -7.93
N TYR A 177 6.49 -14.06 -8.40
CA TYR A 177 5.06 -14.24 -8.19
C TYR A 177 4.51 -15.45 -8.95
N ASP A 178 4.85 -15.60 -10.23
CA ASP A 178 4.42 -16.74 -11.07
C ASP A 178 4.84 -18.09 -10.46
N VAL A 179 6.07 -18.18 -9.94
CA VAL A 179 6.58 -19.39 -9.29
C VAL A 179 5.85 -19.68 -7.97
N ALA A 180 5.51 -18.65 -7.18
CA ALA A 180 4.71 -18.80 -5.97
C ALA A 180 3.29 -19.30 -6.28
N ILE A 181 2.63 -18.73 -7.29
CA ILE A 181 1.32 -19.18 -7.74
C ILE A 181 1.38 -20.59 -8.34
N ALA A 182 2.40 -20.90 -9.14
CA ALA A 182 2.61 -22.24 -9.69
C ALA A 182 2.70 -23.31 -8.58
N THR A 183 3.36 -22.99 -7.48
CA THR A 183 3.43 -23.86 -6.29
C THR A 183 2.06 -24.04 -5.64
N ALA A 184 1.27 -22.97 -5.52
CA ALA A 184 -0.09 -23.04 -5.01
C ALA A 184 -1.01 -23.91 -5.88
N VAL A 185 -0.89 -23.80 -7.21
CA VAL A 185 -1.64 -24.63 -8.16
C VAL A 185 -1.23 -26.11 -8.03
N ARG A 186 0.05 -26.43 -7.81
CA ARG A 186 0.47 -27.82 -7.54
C ARG A 186 -0.16 -28.39 -6.28
N ALA A 187 -0.17 -27.62 -5.19
CA ALA A 187 -0.79 -28.03 -3.94
C ALA A 187 -2.31 -28.26 -4.11
N LEU A 188 -2.97 -27.41 -4.91
CA LEU A 188 -4.38 -27.56 -5.27
C LEU A 188 -4.63 -28.86 -6.05
N LEU A 189 -3.85 -29.14 -7.09
CA LEU A 189 -3.98 -30.38 -7.88
C LEU A 189 -3.74 -31.63 -7.05
N TRP A 190 -2.74 -31.60 -6.16
CA TRP A 190 -2.44 -32.70 -5.24
C TRP A 190 -3.58 -32.93 -4.24
N ALA A 191 -4.12 -31.87 -3.64
CA ALA A 191 -5.26 -31.95 -2.72
C ALA A 191 -6.52 -32.47 -3.43
N ALA A 192 -6.71 -32.11 -4.70
CA ALA A 192 -7.81 -32.56 -5.54
C ALA A 192 -7.70 -34.02 -6.01
N GLN A 193 -6.53 -34.66 -5.85
CA GLN A 193 -6.20 -35.95 -6.49
C GLN A 193 -6.33 -35.90 -8.02
N ARG A 194 -6.00 -34.74 -8.60
CA ARG A 194 -6.06 -34.46 -10.05
C ARG A 194 -4.67 -34.25 -10.63
N GLU A 195 -3.68 -34.95 -10.10
CA GLU A 195 -2.34 -34.96 -10.69
C GLU A 195 -2.40 -35.53 -12.10
N GLN A 196 -1.64 -34.88 -12.97
CA GLN A 196 -1.69 -35.14 -14.39
C GLN A 196 -0.91 -36.40 -14.76
N PRO A 197 -1.19 -37.01 -15.94
CA PRO A 197 -0.69 -38.33 -16.26
C PRO A 197 0.79 -38.37 -16.67
N VAL A 198 1.41 -37.20 -16.85
CA VAL A 198 2.81 -37.02 -17.24
C VAL A 198 3.47 -36.11 -16.22
N ARG A 199 4.77 -36.32 -15.97
CA ARG A 199 5.59 -35.38 -15.21
C ARG A 199 6.75 -34.89 -16.06
N VAL A 200 7.08 -33.61 -15.96
CA VAL A 200 8.25 -33.01 -16.63
C VAL A 200 9.27 -32.54 -15.61
N GLU A 201 10.54 -32.84 -15.85
CA GLU A 201 11.63 -32.42 -14.98
C GLU A 201 12.86 -32.00 -15.78
N SER A 202 13.54 -30.98 -15.26
CA SER A 202 14.90 -30.65 -15.68
C SER A 202 15.90 -31.54 -14.94
N ASP A 203 16.98 -31.94 -15.62
CA ASP A 203 18.12 -32.59 -14.97
C ASP A 203 19.00 -31.57 -14.22
N LEU A 204 18.72 -30.27 -14.36
CA LEU A 204 19.41 -29.22 -13.62
C LEU A 204 18.89 -29.15 -12.17
N SER A 205 19.83 -29.04 -11.24
CA SER A 205 19.51 -28.72 -9.86
C SER A 205 18.98 -27.28 -9.74
N ASP A 206 18.02 -27.08 -8.86
CA ASP A 206 17.52 -25.76 -8.54
C ASP A 206 18.59 -24.93 -7.82
N GLY A 207 18.86 -23.73 -8.33
CA GLY A 207 19.95 -22.86 -7.88
C GLY A 207 21.31 -23.27 -8.44
N ALA A 208 21.36 -24.13 -9.47
CA ALA A 208 22.62 -24.53 -10.09
C ALA A 208 23.36 -23.32 -10.66
N GLU A 209 24.66 -23.26 -10.38
CA GLU A 209 25.57 -22.31 -11.02
C GLU A 209 25.99 -22.85 -12.39
N VAL A 210 25.83 -22.04 -13.44
CA VAL A 210 26.17 -22.40 -14.82
C VAL A 210 27.09 -21.33 -15.41
N ASP A 211 28.33 -21.72 -15.73
CA ASP A 211 29.25 -20.84 -16.46
C ASP A 211 28.74 -20.63 -17.89
N ARG A 212 28.47 -19.37 -18.24
CA ARG A 212 28.01 -18.95 -19.57
C ARG A 212 28.96 -19.36 -20.69
N SER A 213 30.28 -19.37 -20.45
CA SER A 213 31.26 -19.80 -21.45
C SER A 213 31.18 -21.30 -21.76
N GLN A 214 30.60 -22.07 -20.85
CA GLN A 214 30.36 -23.50 -20.96
C GLN A 214 28.86 -23.81 -21.15
N TRP A 215 28.07 -22.80 -21.57
CA TRP A 215 26.63 -22.97 -21.76
C TRP A 215 26.36 -24.16 -22.69
N PRO A 216 25.65 -25.19 -22.21
CA PRO A 216 25.53 -26.41 -22.96
C PRO A 216 24.69 -26.17 -24.22
N ALA A 217 25.06 -26.83 -25.31
CA ALA A 217 24.31 -26.73 -26.57
C ALA A 217 22.86 -27.25 -26.42
N GLN A 218 22.64 -28.17 -25.47
CA GLN A 218 21.38 -28.79 -25.15
C GLN A 218 21.29 -29.08 -23.64
N PHE A 219 20.13 -28.83 -23.06
CA PHE A 219 19.79 -29.24 -21.71
C PHE A 219 19.03 -30.55 -21.74
N SER A 220 19.44 -31.49 -20.89
CA SER A 220 18.71 -32.74 -20.70
C SER A 220 17.57 -32.51 -19.70
N ALA A 221 16.45 -33.14 -20.02
CA ALA A 221 15.24 -33.15 -19.22
C ALA A 221 14.57 -34.50 -19.43
N LYS A 222 13.59 -34.84 -18.59
CA LYS A 222 12.87 -36.09 -18.70
C LYS A 222 11.37 -35.92 -18.54
N LEU A 223 10.64 -36.75 -19.27
CA LEU A 223 9.22 -36.97 -19.05
C LEU A 223 9.03 -38.31 -18.35
N THR A 224 8.27 -38.33 -17.26
CA THR A 224 7.87 -39.57 -16.58
C THR A 224 6.40 -39.85 -16.87
N ARG A 225 6.09 -41.06 -17.34
CA ARG A 225 4.73 -41.56 -17.45
C ARG A 225 4.22 -41.89 -16.06
N TRP A 226 3.34 -41.04 -15.53
CA TRP A 226 2.79 -41.18 -14.19
C TRP A 226 1.49 -41.99 -14.15
N SER A 227 0.77 -42.06 -15.28
CA SER A 227 -0.48 -42.80 -15.42
C SER A 227 -0.58 -43.48 -16.79
N PRO A 228 -1.30 -44.62 -16.90
CA PRO A 228 -1.63 -45.23 -18.20
C PRO A 228 -2.41 -44.30 -19.14
N LYS A 229 -3.04 -43.25 -18.61
CA LYS A 229 -3.77 -42.23 -19.38
C LYS A 229 -2.85 -41.19 -20.04
N ALA A 230 -1.53 -41.29 -19.88
CA ALA A 230 -0.59 -40.39 -20.51
C ALA A 230 -0.74 -40.44 -22.03
N PRO A 231 -0.73 -39.29 -22.73
CA PRO A 231 -0.73 -39.29 -24.19
C PRO A 231 0.54 -39.98 -24.70
N GLN A 232 0.50 -40.47 -25.95
CA GLN A 232 1.69 -41.07 -26.57
C GLN A 232 2.73 -40.02 -26.95
N GLU A 233 2.29 -38.78 -27.17
CA GLU A 233 3.12 -37.67 -27.61
C GLU A 233 2.83 -36.45 -26.74
N VAL A 234 3.90 -35.78 -26.30
CA VAL A 234 3.84 -34.59 -25.44
C VAL A 234 4.67 -33.50 -26.09
N ARG A 235 4.09 -32.31 -26.23
CA ARG A 235 4.83 -31.12 -26.65
C ARG A 235 5.39 -30.45 -25.41
N VAL A 236 6.71 -30.32 -25.32
CA VAL A 236 7.37 -29.60 -24.24
C VAL A 236 7.84 -28.25 -24.75
N GLU A 237 7.36 -27.20 -24.12
CA GLU A 237 7.81 -25.83 -24.31
C GLU A 237 8.84 -25.49 -23.23
N ALA A 238 10.06 -25.19 -23.64
CA ALA A 238 11.14 -24.75 -22.76
C ALA A 238 11.32 -23.24 -22.89
N ARG A 239 11.22 -22.51 -21.78
CA ARG A 239 11.40 -21.05 -21.72
C ARG A 239 12.48 -20.71 -20.71
N LEU A 240 13.39 -19.83 -21.11
CA LEU A 240 14.33 -19.21 -20.21
C LEU A 240 13.88 -17.77 -19.96
N VAL A 241 13.56 -17.47 -18.72
CA VAL A 241 12.91 -16.22 -18.32
C VAL A 241 13.75 -15.54 -17.26
N ARG A 242 13.93 -14.22 -17.39
CA ARG A 242 14.59 -13.42 -16.37
C ARG A 242 13.65 -13.14 -15.20
N PRO A 243 14.15 -12.71 -14.04
CA PRO A 243 13.30 -12.34 -12.93
C PRO A 243 12.20 -11.34 -13.32
N ASP A 244 12.54 -10.28 -14.05
CA ASP A 244 11.60 -9.26 -14.53
C ASP A 244 10.54 -9.75 -15.53
N GLY A 245 10.58 -11.02 -15.94
CA GLY A 245 9.60 -11.64 -16.82
C GLY A 245 9.92 -11.54 -18.31
N GLU A 246 11.01 -10.87 -18.71
CA GLU A 246 11.42 -10.88 -20.11
C GLU A 246 11.95 -12.27 -20.52
N PHE A 247 11.54 -12.72 -21.71
CA PHE A 247 11.93 -14.00 -22.30
C PHE A 247 13.28 -13.88 -23.01
N GLU A 248 14.21 -14.76 -22.68
CA GLU A 248 15.54 -14.82 -23.31
C GLU A 248 15.61 -15.87 -24.43
N SER A 249 14.89 -16.99 -24.26
CA SER A 249 14.87 -18.06 -25.24
C SER A 249 13.65 -18.95 -25.06
N THR A 250 12.97 -19.31 -26.15
CA THR A 250 11.89 -20.29 -26.14
C THR A 250 12.11 -21.30 -27.26
N THR A 251 11.99 -22.58 -26.92
CA THR A 251 12.07 -23.68 -27.87
C THR A 251 10.98 -24.69 -27.55
N GLU A 252 10.48 -25.37 -28.58
CA GLU A 252 9.51 -26.43 -28.43
C GLU A 252 10.06 -27.73 -28.99
N THR A 253 9.89 -28.79 -28.21
CA THR A 253 10.28 -30.15 -28.59
C THR A 253 9.08 -31.06 -28.43
N THR A 254 8.81 -31.87 -29.45
CA THR A 254 7.80 -32.93 -29.38
C THR A 254 8.47 -34.22 -28.94
N VAL A 255 7.95 -34.85 -27.89
CA VAL A 255 8.55 -36.03 -27.24
C VAL A 255 7.53 -37.18 -27.27
N ALA A 256 7.89 -38.26 -27.94
CA ALA A 256 7.11 -39.51 -27.91
C ALA A 256 7.43 -40.28 -26.63
N LEU A 257 6.43 -40.55 -25.79
CA LEU A 257 6.57 -41.28 -24.53
C LEU A 257 6.75 -42.78 -24.79
N THR A 258 7.99 -43.21 -24.94
CA THR A 258 8.37 -44.60 -25.30
C THR A 258 8.52 -45.55 -24.11
N GLY A 259 8.50 -45.05 -22.87
CA GLY A 259 8.68 -45.85 -21.67
C GLY A 259 8.11 -45.21 -20.39
N ALA A 260 8.54 -45.72 -19.24
CA ALA A 260 8.20 -45.15 -17.93
C ALA A 260 8.88 -43.79 -17.71
N GLU A 261 10.13 -43.65 -18.15
CA GLU A 261 10.83 -42.39 -18.29
C GLU A 261 11.28 -42.24 -19.74
N THR A 262 11.23 -41.02 -20.26
CA THR A 262 11.67 -40.68 -21.61
C THR A 262 12.52 -39.42 -21.53
N PRO A 263 13.86 -39.52 -21.67
CA PRO A 263 14.72 -38.36 -21.72
C PRO A 263 14.50 -37.60 -23.03
N PHE A 264 14.64 -36.29 -22.97
CA PHE A 264 14.61 -35.41 -24.12
C PHE A 264 15.62 -34.27 -23.92
N GLN A 265 15.90 -33.56 -25.01
CA GLN A 265 16.83 -32.45 -25.00
C GLN A 265 16.15 -31.19 -25.54
N VAL A 266 16.48 -30.07 -24.93
CA VAL A 266 16.03 -28.75 -25.35
C VAL A 266 17.22 -27.86 -25.66
N LYS A 267 17.15 -27.12 -26.76
CA LYS A 267 18.18 -26.17 -27.17
C LYS A 267 17.73 -24.78 -26.77
N LEU A 268 18.48 -24.12 -25.89
CA LEU A 268 18.21 -22.76 -25.43
C LEU A 268 19.44 -21.89 -25.64
N GLY A 269 19.23 -20.63 -26.01
CA GLY A 269 20.30 -19.63 -26.08
C GLY A 269 20.88 -19.35 -24.70
N ALA A 270 22.15 -18.94 -24.64
CA ALA A 270 22.78 -18.56 -23.39
C ALA A 270 22.18 -17.25 -22.86
N PRO A 271 21.60 -17.22 -21.65
CA PRO A 271 21.04 -16.01 -21.04
C PRO A 271 22.15 -15.11 -20.49
N PRO A 272 21.92 -13.80 -20.36
CA PRO A 272 22.87 -12.90 -19.70
C PRO A 272 23.27 -13.41 -18.30
N ARG A 273 24.42 -12.97 -17.83
CA ARG A 273 24.89 -13.25 -16.46
C ARG A 273 23.83 -12.83 -15.42
N GLY A 274 23.66 -13.63 -14.37
CA GLY A 274 22.72 -13.42 -13.27
C GLY A 274 21.68 -14.54 -13.15
N VAL A 275 20.60 -14.26 -12.41
CA VAL A 275 19.52 -15.24 -12.16
C VAL A 275 18.67 -15.43 -13.41
N ALA A 276 18.35 -16.68 -13.74
CA ALA A 276 17.37 -17.05 -14.77
C ALA A 276 16.46 -18.19 -14.29
N PHE A 277 15.24 -18.25 -14.81
CA PHE A 277 14.26 -19.31 -14.54
C PHE A 277 14.04 -20.13 -15.81
N LEU A 278 14.35 -21.43 -15.74
CA LEU A 278 14.02 -22.40 -16.77
C LEU A 278 12.64 -22.98 -16.49
N TRP A 279 11.67 -22.62 -17.32
CA TRP A 279 10.35 -23.25 -17.36
C TRP A 279 10.34 -24.37 -18.40
N LEU A 280 9.91 -25.55 -18.00
CA LEU A 280 9.52 -26.63 -18.89
C LEU A 280 8.01 -26.80 -18.75
N ILE A 281 7.25 -26.70 -19.84
CA ILE A 281 5.78 -26.80 -19.84
C ILE A 281 5.40 -27.93 -20.79
N ALA A 282 4.93 -29.04 -20.24
CA ALA A 282 4.43 -30.17 -20.99
C ALA A 282 2.97 -29.94 -21.37
N ARG A 283 2.63 -30.16 -22.64
CA ARG A 283 1.29 -30.00 -23.22
C ARG A 283 0.87 -31.22 -24.02
N ASP A 284 -0.43 -31.47 -24.08
CA ASP A 284 -0.99 -32.46 -25.00
C ASP A 284 -1.18 -31.90 -26.42
N GLY A 285 -1.69 -32.73 -27.33
CA GLY A 285 -1.95 -32.35 -28.72
C GLY A 285 -3.05 -31.29 -28.90
N ALA A 286 -3.89 -31.04 -27.89
CA ALA A 286 -4.89 -29.98 -27.88
C ALA A 286 -4.35 -28.67 -27.27
N GLY A 287 -3.14 -28.69 -26.72
CA GLY A 287 -2.48 -27.55 -26.08
C GLY A 287 -2.76 -27.42 -24.58
N ALA A 288 -3.49 -28.36 -23.96
CA ALA A 288 -3.74 -28.36 -22.54
C ALA A 288 -2.44 -28.67 -21.78
N VAL A 289 -2.21 -27.96 -20.67
CA VAL A 289 -1.02 -28.17 -19.83
C VAL A 289 -1.17 -29.48 -19.08
N LEU A 290 -0.22 -30.39 -19.29
CA LEU A 290 -0.09 -31.66 -18.60
C LEU A 290 0.78 -31.52 -17.35
N ASP A 291 1.90 -30.81 -17.41
CA ASP A 291 2.71 -30.54 -16.22
C ASP A 291 3.64 -29.37 -16.52
N TRP A 292 4.27 -28.83 -15.50
CA TRP A 292 5.36 -27.87 -15.67
C TRP A 292 6.55 -28.25 -14.79
N SER A 293 7.66 -27.54 -14.89
CA SER A 293 8.76 -27.54 -13.94
C SER A 293 9.46 -26.21 -14.07
N VAL A 294 9.82 -25.60 -12.94
CA VAL A 294 10.62 -24.39 -12.88
C VAL A 294 11.90 -24.68 -12.11
N THR A 295 13.03 -24.31 -12.70
CA THR A 295 14.35 -24.43 -12.11
C THR A 295 15.03 -23.06 -12.17
N SER A 296 15.47 -22.52 -11.04
CA SER A 296 16.32 -21.33 -11.04
C SER A 296 17.77 -21.69 -11.33
N LEU A 297 18.49 -20.81 -12.01
CA LEU A 297 19.89 -20.94 -12.37
C LEU A 297 20.61 -19.63 -12.03
N GLU A 298 21.82 -19.74 -11.51
CA GLU A 298 22.75 -18.61 -11.39
C GLU A 298 23.77 -18.70 -12.53
N VAL A 299 23.68 -17.77 -13.48
CA VAL A 299 24.52 -17.79 -14.68
C VAL A 299 25.74 -16.93 -14.42
N THR A 300 26.92 -17.54 -14.38
CA THR A 300 28.18 -16.83 -14.13
C THR A 300 28.96 -16.59 -15.41
N ALA A 301 29.79 -15.55 -15.42
CA ALA A 301 30.67 -15.25 -16.55
C ALA A 301 31.94 -14.54 -16.05
N PRO A 302 33.11 -14.78 -16.68
CA PRO A 302 34.38 -14.17 -16.28
C PRO A 302 34.43 -12.66 -16.55
N HIS A 303 33.55 -12.14 -17.39
CA HIS A 303 33.40 -10.72 -17.70
C HIS A 303 31.94 -10.29 -17.60
N GLY A 304 31.71 -9.04 -17.22
CA GLY A 304 30.38 -8.51 -16.99
C GLY A 304 30.40 -7.10 -16.42
N ILE A 305 29.23 -6.61 -16.04
CA ILE A 305 29.08 -5.34 -15.33
C ILE A 305 29.21 -5.65 -13.84
N GLU A 306 30.30 -5.19 -13.24
CA GLU A 306 30.51 -5.29 -11.79
C GLU A 306 29.60 -4.32 -11.06
N GLN A 307 29.54 -3.09 -11.56
CA GLN A 307 28.80 -2.03 -10.90
C GLN A 307 28.19 -1.04 -11.88
N LEU A 308 26.98 -0.61 -11.56
CA LEU A 308 26.31 0.55 -12.13
C LEU A 308 26.00 1.49 -10.97
N GLN A 309 26.55 2.70 -10.99
CA GLN A 309 26.41 3.68 -9.91
C GLN A 309 25.88 5.01 -10.42
N LEU A 310 25.01 5.60 -9.62
CA LEU A 310 24.63 7.01 -9.71
C LEU A 310 25.39 7.81 -8.65
N GLN A 311 25.73 9.06 -8.96
CA GLN A 311 26.26 9.97 -7.95
C GLN A 311 25.18 10.37 -6.92
N THR A 312 23.97 10.61 -7.39
CA THR A 312 22.76 10.81 -6.57
C THR A 312 21.61 10.08 -7.25
N GLU A 313 20.76 9.42 -6.47
CA GLU A 313 19.56 8.78 -7.00
C GLU A 313 18.41 9.77 -7.21
N VAL A 314 18.44 10.94 -6.56
CA VAL A 314 17.41 11.98 -6.66
C VAL A 314 17.98 13.22 -7.32
N LEU A 315 17.24 13.77 -8.27
CA LEU A 315 17.60 14.96 -9.04
C LEU A 315 16.46 15.99 -9.04
N ALA A 316 16.82 17.26 -9.08
CA ALA A 316 15.87 18.34 -9.34
C ALA A 316 15.50 18.40 -10.85
N PRO A 317 14.35 19.00 -11.20
CA PRO A 317 13.96 19.16 -12.60
C PRO A 317 15.02 19.89 -13.42
N GLY A 318 15.48 19.27 -14.51
CA GLY A 318 16.48 19.84 -15.41
C GLY A 318 17.93 19.49 -15.09
N GLU A 319 18.21 18.82 -13.97
CA GLU A 319 19.54 18.29 -13.68
C GLU A 319 19.89 17.08 -14.54
N GLU A 320 21.18 16.80 -14.70
CA GLU A 320 21.67 15.61 -15.40
C GLU A 320 22.07 14.54 -14.38
N ALA A 321 21.81 13.27 -14.70
CA ALA A 321 22.28 12.16 -13.88
C ALA A 321 23.73 11.81 -14.26
N ASP A 322 24.66 11.91 -13.31
CA ASP A 322 26.02 11.41 -13.46
C ASP A 322 26.05 9.91 -13.12
N MET A 323 26.42 9.10 -14.13
CA MET A 323 26.42 7.64 -14.07
C MET A 323 27.83 7.07 -14.31
N ARG A 324 28.17 6.01 -13.59
CA ARG A 324 29.41 5.25 -13.76
C ARG A 324 29.11 3.76 -13.92
N VAL A 325 29.72 3.15 -14.94
CA VAL A 325 29.71 1.71 -15.16
C VAL A 325 31.12 1.18 -14.98
N THR A 326 31.27 0.16 -14.14
CA THR A 326 32.52 -0.57 -13.92
C THR A 326 32.34 -2.00 -14.43
N LEU A 327 33.25 -2.46 -15.28
CA LEU A 327 33.25 -3.82 -15.81
C LEU A 327 34.20 -4.70 -15.01
N GLN A 328 33.77 -5.92 -14.70
CA GLN A 328 34.65 -6.98 -14.24
C GLN A 328 35.19 -7.76 -15.44
N GLY A 329 36.45 -8.17 -15.34
CA GLY A 329 37.13 -8.92 -16.40
C GLY A 329 37.31 -8.13 -17.70
N GLN A 330 37.98 -8.74 -18.67
CA GLN A 330 38.11 -8.16 -20.00
C GLN A 330 36.99 -8.72 -20.91
N PRO A 331 36.06 -7.89 -21.41
CA PRO A 331 35.03 -8.36 -22.32
C PRO A 331 35.63 -8.75 -23.68
N PRO A 332 34.95 -9.59 -24.48
CA PRO A 332 35.40 -9.98 -25.81
C PRO A 332 35.70 -8.76 -26.70
N GLU A 333 36.68 -8.89 -27.60
CA GLU A 333 37.03 -7.81 -28.53
C GLU A 333 35.80 -7.38 -29.35
N GLY A 334 35.63 -6.07 -29.53
CA GLY A 334 34.46 -5.51 -30.22
C GLY A 334 33.17 -5.44 -29.38
N SER A 335 33.22 -5.81 -28.09
CA SER A 335 32.07 -5.64 -27.20
C SER A 335 31.70 -4.17 -27.00
N LEU A 336 30.41 -3.92 -26.83
CA LEU A 336 29.83 -2.60 -26.69
C LEU A 336 29.06 -2.52 -25.38
N LEU A 337 29.04 -1.34 -24.78
CA LEU A 337 28.16 -1.00 -23.68
C LEU A 337 27.00 -0.17 -24.25
N ARG A 338 25.80 -0.73 -24.23
CA ARG A 338 24.55 -0.02 -24.53
C ARG A 338 23.97 0.53 -23.24
N LEU A 339 23.64 1.80 -23.25
CA LEU A 339 23.09 2.52 -22.11
C LEU A 339 21.76 3.10 -22.51
N GLU A 340 20.76 2.89 -21.68
CA GLU A 340 19.38 3.29 -21.93
C GLU A 340 18.83 3.93 -20.67
N ALA A 341 18.02 4.98 -20.83
CA ALA A 341 17.24 5.56 -19.76
C ALA A 341 15.77 5.48 -20.12
N VAL A 342 15.01 4.80 -19.27
CA VAL A 342 13.56 4.64 -19.41
C VAL A 342 12.85 5.31 -18.24
N ASP A 343 11.68 5.87 -18.47
CA ASP A 343 10.85 6.41 -17.40
C ASP A 343 9.87 5.36 -16.86
N CYS A 344 9.10 5.71 -15.82
CA CYS A 344 8.09 4.83 -15.21
C CYS A 344 6.92 4.45 -16.15
N TYR A 345 6.86 5.01 -17.36
CA TYR A 345 5.93 4.62 -18.41
C TYR A 345 6.59 3.69 -19.45
N GLU A 346 7.78 3.18 -19.14
CA GLU A 346 8.60 2.33 -20.02
C GLU A 346 8.99 3.03 -21.34
N ARG A 347 9.03 4.37 -21.34
CA ARG A 347 9.47 5.13 -22.53
C ARG A 347 10.96 5.36 -22.48
N LEU A 348 11.65 4.94 -23.53
CA LEU A 348 13.05 5.30 -23.76
C LEU A 348 13.16 6.79 -24.05
N PHE A 349 13.81 7.54 -23.16
CA PHE A 349 14.02 8.99 -23.33
C PHE A 349 15.48 9.37 -23.59
N TRP A 350 16.42 8.44 -23.36
CA TRP A 350 17.82 8.63 -23.68
C TRP A 350 18.48 7.28 -23.97
N HIS A 351 19.40 7.25 -24.93
CA HIS A 351 20.23 6.08 -25.18
C HIS A 351 21.61 6.48 -25.71
N ARG A 352 22.61 5.63 -25.45
CA ARG A 352 23.96 5.77 -25.99
C ARG A 352 24.62 4.41 -26.12
N GLN A 353 25.50 4.28 -27.10
CA GLN A 353 26.35 3.09 -27.25
C GLN A 353 27.80 3.52 -27.32
N VAL A 354 28.67 2.81 -26.61
CA VAL A 354 30.12 3.04 -26.62
C VAL A 354 30.90 1.73 -26.61
N PRO A 355 32.17 1.72 -27.02
CA PRO A 355 33.05 0.58 -26.79
C PRO A 355 33.11 0.21 -25.30
N ALA A 356 33.07 -1.09 -25.00
CA ALA A 356 33.24 -1.56 -23.63
C ALA A 356 34.67 -1.27 -23.14
N ALA A 357 34.79 -0.62 -21.99
CA ALA A 357 36.05 -0.34 -21.32
C ALA A 357 35.90 -0.59 -19.80
N ALA A 358 37.01 -0.80 -19.10
CA ALA A 358 37.01 -1.16 -17.67
C ALA A 358 36.15 -0.24 -16.81
N GLN A 359 36.14 1.06 -17.14
CA GLN A 359 35.27 2.04 -16.52
C GLN A 359 34.78 3.02 -17.58
N VAL A 360 33.49 3.34 -17.55
CA VAL A 360 32.91 4.38 -18.41
C VAL A 360 31.95 5.26 -17.63
N THR A 361 32.02 6.57 -17.87
CA THR A 361 31.20 7.58 -17.21
C THR A 361 30.37 8.37 -18.22
N PHE A 362 29.16 8.75 -17.83
CA PHE A 362 28.22 9.44 -18.69
C PHE A 362 27.35 10.42 -17.91
N ARG A 363 26.81 11.38 -18.65
CA ARG A 363 25.73 12.23 -18.18
C ARG A 363 24.46 11.93 -18.95
N VAL A 364 23.37 11.78 -18.22
CA VAL A 364 22.04 11.52 -18.78
C VAL A 364 21.19 12.76 -18.55
N PRO A 365 20.82 13.52 -19.60
CA PRO A 365 19.92 14.64 -19.46
C PRO A 365 18.53 14.14 -19.08
N THR A 366 17.98 14.62 -17.95
CA THR A 366 16.67 14.16 -17.46
C THR A 366 15.50 15.03 -17.95
N VAL A 367 15.77 16.08 -18.73
CA VAL A 367 14.75 17.00 -19.25
C VAL A 367 13.67 16.30 -20.09
N ALA A 368 14.02 15.20 -20.76
CA ALA A 368 13.11 14.43 -21.62
C ALA A 368 12.31 13.36 -20.86
N MET A 369 12.72 12.99 -19.63
CA MET A 369 11.95 12.10 -18.78
C MET A 369 10.62 12.78 -18.47
N CYS A 370 9.48 12.09 -18.54
CA CYS A 370 8.21 12.72 -18.13
C CYS A 370 7.67 12.21 -16.78
N GLY A 371 8.14 11.05 -16.31
CA GLY A 371 7.78 10.51 -15.00
C GLY A 371 8.58 11.08 -13.83
N ARG A 372 8.16 10.74 -12.61
CA ARG A 372 8.88 10.96 -11.34
C ARG A 372 9.96 9.94 -11.04
N ALA A 373 9.89 8.75 -11.63
CA ALA A 373 10.91 7.73 -11.52
C ALA A 373 11.32 7.20 -12.90
N GLY A 374 12.56 6.76 -13.00
CA GLY A 374 13.13 6.18 -14.19
C GLY A 374 14.20 5.17 -13.82
N ARG A 375 14.65 4.43 -14.82
CA ARG A 375 15.70 3.42 -14.70
C ARG A 375 16.79 3.73 -15.70
N LEU A 376 18.03 3.75 -15.24
CA LEU A 376 19.20 3.70 -16.10
C LEU A 376 19.62 2.25 -16.23
N GLN A 377 19.76 1.79 -17.46
CA GLN A 377 20.10 0.42 -17.79
C GLN A 377 21.43 0.42 -18.54
N ALA A 378 22.34 -0.45 -18.10
CA ALA A 378 23.58 -0.74 -18.79
C ALA A 378 23.55 -2.19 -19.26
N THR A 379 23.76 -2.40 -20.56
CA THR A 379 23.73 -3.70 -21.22
C THR A 379 25.05 -3.91 -21.93
N LEU A 380 25.83 -4.90 -21.50
CA LEU A 380 27.07 -5.31 -22.16
C LEU A 380 26.73 -6.31 -23.27
N VAL A 381 27.11 -5.99 -24.50
CA VAL A 381 26.81 -6.82 -25.68
C VAL A 381 28.07 -7.17 -26.46
N SER A 382 28.08 -8.34 -27.09
CA SER A 382 29.12 -8.77 -28.04
C SER A 382 28.44 -9.35 -29.29
N GLY A 383 28.56 -8.64 -30.41
CA GLY A 383 27.74 -8.92 -31.60
C GLY A 383 26.25 -8.75 -31.27
N GLU A 384 25.46 -9.80 -31.52
CA GLU A 384 24.02 -9.86 -31.18
C GLU A 384 23.75 -10.42 -29.78
N GLN A 385 24.78 -10.89 -29.06
CA GLN A 385 24.60 -11.51 -27.76
C GLN A 385 24.66 -10.49 -26.63
N VAL A 386 23.67 -10.54 -25.73
CA VAL A 386 23.72 -9.86 -24.44
C VAL A 386 24.52 -10.70 -23.45
N LEU A 387 25.56 -10.10 -22.86
CA LEU A 387 26.46 -10.76 -21.92
C LEU A 387 26.07 -10.50 -20.46
N ASP A 388 25.72 -9.27 -20.13
CA ASP A 388 25.35 -8.85 -18.78
C ASP A 388 24.45 -7.60 -18.85
N ARG A 389 23.59 -7.40 -17.86
CA ARG A 389 22.72 -6.24 -17.73
C ARG A 389 22.64 -5.81 -16.27
N ARG A 390 22.72 -4.51 -16.02
CA ARG A 390 22.48 -3.91 -14.71
C ARG A 390 21.57 -2.71 -14.86
N GLU A 391 20.78 -2.44 -13.83
CA GLU A 391 19.96 -1.25 -13.76
C GLU A 391 20.03 -0.59 -12.39
N VAL A 392 19.80 0.72 -12.38
CA VAL A 392 19.66 1.55 -11.18
C VAL A 392 18.49 2.49 -11.37
N GLU A 393 17.78 2.77 -10.29
CA GLU A 393 16.68 3.71 -10.29
C GLU A 393 17.18 5.15 -10.14
N LEU A 394 16.44 6.07 -10.74
CA LEU A 394 16.65 7.50 -10.61
C LEU A 394 15.28 8.17 -10.36
N PHE A 395 15.26 9.22 -9.57
CA PHE A 395 14.04 9.91 -9.15
C PHE A 395 14.15 11.40 -9.46
N LEU A 396 13.04 11.99 -9.91
CA LEU A 396 12.92 13.43 -10.16
C LEU A 396 11.98 14.06 -9.14
N ARG A 397 12.49 15.05 -8.41
CA ARG A 397 11.71 15.87 -7.46
C ARG A 397 10.79 16.83 -8.24
N ARG A 398 9.68 16.33 -8.75
CA ARG A 398 8.70 17.13 -9.52
C ARG A 398 7.63 17.72 -8.61
N PRO A 399 7.37 19.04 -8.63
CA PRO A 399 6.18 19.58 -7.98
C PRO A 399 4.92 19.11 -8.70
N VAL A 400 3.78 19.02 -8.00
CA VAL A 400 2.47 18.69 -8.58
C VAL A 400 1.96 19.79 -9.53
N GLY A 401 2.47 21.01 -9.37
CA GLY A 401 2.12 22.14 -10.23
C GLY A 401 0.63 22.49 -10.16
N ARG A 402 -0.01 22.62 -11.33
CA ARG A 402 -1.44 22.98 -11.48
C ARG A 402 -2.36 21.79 -11.68
N GLU A 403 -1.84 20.55 -11.60
CA GLU A 403 -2.69 19.37 -11.71
C GLU A 403 -3.77 19.38 -10.63
N PHE A 404 -4.96 18.87 -10.93
CA PHE A 404 -5.92 18.57 -9.88
C PHE A 404 -5.37 17.47 -8.99
N ILE A 405 -5.47 17.63 -7.67
CA ILE A 405 -5.02 16.58 -6.73
C ILE A 405 -6.17 15.63 -6.53
N ASN A 406 -5.99 14.39 -6.98
CA ASN A 406 -6.87 13.29 -6.67
C ASN A 406 -6.10 12.31 -5.78
N LEU A 407 -6.27 12.52 -4.48
CA LEU A 407 -5.63 11.78 -3.40
C LEU A 407 -6.41 10.50 -3.11
N LEU A 408 -5.67 9.40 -2.97
CA LEU A 408 -6.21 8.11 -2.57
C LEU A 408 -5.65 7.71 -1.20
N TRP A 409 -6.56 7.44 -0.25
CA TRP A 409 -6.19 6.88 1.05
C TRP A 409 -5.68 5.44 0.89
N GLY A 410 -4.65 5.08 1.65
CA GLY A 410 -4.07 3.74 1.60
C GLY A 410 -3.54 3.36 0.22
N TYR A 411 -2.91 4.28 -0.51
CA TYR A 411 -2.28 3.97 -1.79
C TYR A 411 -0.80 3.64 -1.54
N PRO A 412 -0.22 2.57 -2.11
CA PRO A 412 -0.82 1.26 -2.19
C PRO A 412 -0.86 0.59 -0.79
N PRO A 413 -1.86 -0.25 -0.48
CA PRO A 413 -2.15 -0.71 0.87
C PRO A 413 -1.79 -2.18 1.12
N LEU A 414 -0.94 -2.82 0.31
CA LEU A 414 -0.73 -4.26 0.43
C LEU A 414 0.19 -4.62 1.62
N GLY A 415 -0.27 -4.40 2.85
CA GLY A 415 0.36 -4.87 4.08
C GLY A 415 1.36 -3.92 4.74
N LYS A 416 1.82 -4.30 5.95
CA LYS A 416 2.81 -3.60 6.80
C LYS A 416 4.27 -3.79 6.31
N ALA A 417 4.43 -3.94 5.01
CA ALA A 417 5.63 -4.45 4.39
C ALA A 417 6.09 -3.41 3.37
N SER A 418 7.38 -3.12 3.35
CA SER A 418 7.95 -2.10 2.45
C SER A 418 7.58 -2.39 0.99
N TRP A 419 7.59 -1.38 0.12
CA TRP A 419 7.36 -1.58 -1.33
C TRP A 419 8.25 -2.68 -1.92
N GLN A 420 9.44 -2.90 -1.34
CA GLN A 420 10.39 -3.93 -1.73
C GLN A 420 9.96 -5.35 -1.31
N GLU A 421 9.06 -5.49 -0.35
CA GLU A 421 8.56 -6.79 0.13
C GLU A 421 7.34 -7.28 -0.67
N VAL A 422 6.59 -6.36 -1.29
CA VAL A 422 5.28 -6.65 -1.92
C VAL A 422 5.23 -6.29 -3.41
N GLY A 423 6.25 -5.57 -3.90
CA GLY A 423 6.70 -5.43 -5.29
C GLY A 423 5.63 -5.46 -6.37
N TYR A 424 5.37 -6.65 -6.93
CA TYR A 424 4.51 -6.80 -8.09
C TYR A 424 3.04 -6.40 -7.85
N LEU A 425 2.39 -6.94 -6.81
CA LEU A 425 0.98 -6.65 -6.57
C LEU A 425 0.78 -5.18 -6.17
N ASN A 426 1.76 -4.59 -5.46
CA ASN A 426 1.73 -3.17 -5.12
C ASN A 426 1.92 -2.30 -6.37
N ARG A 427 2.80 -2.70 -7.29
CA ARG A 427 2.95 -2.06 -8.60
C ARG A 427 1.64 -2.14 -9.39
N LEU A 428 1.00 -3.31 -9.49
CA LEU A 428 -0.26 -3.47 -10.21
C LEU A 428 -1.40 -2.66 -9.57
N HIS A 429 -1.53 -2.71 -8.24
CA HIS A 429 -2.46 -1.88 -7.48
C HIS A 429 -2.25 -0.39 -7.77
N ALA A 430 -0.99 0.03 -7.74
CA ALA A 430 -0.62 1.40 -8.00
C ALA A 430 -0.96 1.81 -9.44
N GLU A 431 -0.50 1.05 -10.43
CA GLU A 431 -0.83 1.25 -11.85
C GLU A 431 -2.35 1.29 -12.10
N ARG A 432 -3.12 0.41 -11.44
CA ARG A 432 -4.58 0.39 -11.54
C ARG A 432 -5.20 1.67 -10.98
N SER A 433 -4.84 2.09 -9.77
CA SER A 433 -5.42 3.32 -9.22
C SER A 433 -4.98 4.56 -10.00
N ARG A 434 -3.74 4.59 -10.50
CA ARG A 434 -3.27 5.63 -11.43
C ARG A 434 -4.09 5.66 -12.71
N SER A 435 -4.37 4.50 -13.28
CA SER A 435 -5.24 4.36 -14.46
C SER A 435 -6.68 4.80 -14.19
N SER A 436 -7.12 4.81 -12.92
CA SER A 436 -8.42 5.28 -12.47
C SER A 436 -8.48 6.79 -12.19
N GLY A 437 -7.37 7.51 -12.37
CA GLY A 437 -7.30 8.97 -12.29
C GLY A 437 -6.74 9.53 -10.99
N PHE A 438 -6.20 8.69 -10.10
CA PHE A 438 -5.53 9.12 -8.87
C PHE A 438 -4.08 9.51 -9.16
N ASN A 439 -3.67 10.70 -8.73
CA ASN A 439 -2.30 11.18 -8.92
C ASN A 439 -1.49 11.36 -7.66
N MET A 440 -2.09 11.05 -6.51
CA MET A 440 -1.46 11.20 -5.22
C MET A 440 -1.90 10.09 -4.29
N GLY A 441 -0.95 9.59 -3.49
CA GLY A 441 -1.22 8.60 -2.46
C GLY A 441 -0.92 9.09 -1.07
N MET A 442 -1.79 8.73 -0.13
CA MET A 442 -1.50 8.93 1.27
C MET A 442 -0.71 7.76 1.86
N ILE A 443 0.44 8.08 2.44
CA ILE A 443 1.37 7.16 3.08
C ILE A 443 1.05 7.08 4.56
N PHE A 444 0.82 5.88 5.05
CA PHE A 444 0.83 5.58 6.48
C PHE A 444 2.03 4.66 6.77
N THR A 445 3.04 5.15 7.46
CA THR A 445 4.17 4.29 7.89
C THR A 445 3.91 3.74 9.27
N TYR A 446 4.06 2.43 9.44
CA TYR A 446 4.22 1.86 10.77
C TYR A 446 5.64 2.17 11.27
N PRO A 447 5.88 2.18 12.60
CA PRO A 447 7.18 2.56 13.18
C PRO A 447 8.41 1.76 12.69
N ALA A 448 8.22 0.67 11.95
CA ALA A 448 9.27 -0.20 11.44
C ALA A 448 9.64 0.08 9.96
N ASP A 449 8.87 0.90 9.24
CA ASP A 449 9.04 1.11 7.80
C ASP A 449 9.92 2.33 7.48
N ASP A 450 10.74 2.26 6.43
CA ASP A 450 11.47 3.44 5.93
C ASP A 450 10.52 4.32 5.09
N PRO A 451 10.21 5.55 5.51
CA PRO A 451 9.35 6.45 4.75
C PRO A 451 9.87 6.74 3.33
N ALA A 452 11.19 6.74 3.13
CA ALA A 452 11.79 6.96 1.81
C ALA A 452 11.38 5.87 0.81
N ASP A 453 11.31 4.61 1.24
CA ASP A 453 10.90 3.50 0.37
C ASP A 453 9.46 3.64 -0.11
N HIS A 454 8.57 4.17 0.74
CA HIS A 454 7.20 4.49 0.34
C HIS A 454 7.19 5.57 -0.73
N ALA A 455 7.92 6.68 -0.53
CA ALA A 455 8.01 7.77 -1.49
C ALA A 455 8.54 7.32 -2.87
N LYS A 456 9.58 6.46 -2.88
CA LYS A 456 10.10 5.81 -4.10
C LYS A 456 9.01 5.03 -4.82
N GLY A 457 8.25 4.25 -4.07
CA GLY A 457 7.12 3.49 -4.57
C GLY A 457 6.08 4.32 -5.33
N PHE A 458 5.65 5.46 -4.79
CA PHE A 458 4.73 6.35 -5.52
C PHE A 458 5.36 6.87 -6.81
N SER A 459 6.62 7.29 -6.72
CA SER A 459 7.36 7.82 -7.86
C SER A 459 7.45 6.80 -9.01
N ARG A 460 7.55 5.49 -8.71
CA ARG A 460 7.51 4.39 -9.69
C ARG A 460 6.21 4.29 -10.48
N THR A 461 5.12 4.87 -9.97
CA THR A 461 3.83 4.95 -10.69
C THR A 461 3.48 6.38 -11.10
N ASP A 462 4.49 7.24 -11.15
CA ASP A 462 4.37 8.67 -11.37
C ASP A 462 3.51 9.41 -10.34
N ALA A 463 3.09 8.79 -9.24
CA ALA A 463 2.30 9.42 -8.18
C ALA A 463 3.16 10.30 -7.26
N SER A 464 2.53 11.37 -6.74
CA SER A 464 3.06 12.12 -5.59
C SER A 464 2.71 11.42 -4.28
N SER A 465 3.54 11.66 -3.26
CA SER A 465 3.28 11.25 -1.89
C SER A 465 2.61 12.35 -1.07
N PHE A 466 1.76 11.92 -0.16
CA PHE A 466 1.13 12.69 0.90
C PHE A 466 1.39 11.93 2.20
N TYR A 467 2.12 12.50 3.15
CA TYR A 467 2.63 11.73 4.27
C TYR A 467 1.80 11.90 5.54
N TYR A 468 1.13 10.84 5.99
CA TYR A 468 0.43 10.79 7.29
C TYR A 468 1.45 10.54 8.40
N ILE A 469 1.76 11.57 9.19
CA ILE A 469 2.92 11.54 10.09
C ILE A 469 2.58 11.19 11.54
N THR A 470 1.38 11.53 11.98
CA THR A 470 0.97 11.38 13.38
C THR A 470 -0.55 11.50 13.56
N HIS A 471 -1.02 11.38 14.80
CA HIS A 471 -2.40 11.51 15.21
C HIS A 471 -2.47 12.28 16.53
N ILE A 472 -3.37 13.26 16.62
CA ILE A 472 -3.48 14.19 17.75
C ILE A 472 -4.82 13.97 18.47
N GLN A 473 -4.74 13.34 19.65
CA GLN A 473 -5.88 13.08 20.53
C GLN A 473 -5.69 13.75 21.90
N THR A 474 -6.73 13.68 22.74
CA THR A 474 -6.73 14.17 24.13
C THR A 474 -5.47 13.76 24.91
N THR A 475 -5.02 12.51 24.77
CA THR A 475 -3.86 11.99 25.48
C THR A 475 -2.55 12.67 25.06
N GLN A 476 -2.37 12.90 23.76
CA GLN A 476 -1.20 13.56 23.18
C GLN A 476 -1.16 15.03 23.58
N VAL A 477 -2.31 15.73 23.49
CA VAL A 477 -2.39 17.15 23.86
C VAL A 477 -1.99 17.34 25.32
N ARG A 478 -2.53 16.52 26.23
CA ARG A 478 -2.15 16.57 27.65
C ARG A 478 -0.69 16.19 27.89
N GLN A 479 -0.19 15.17 27.22
CA GLN A 479 1.21 14.76 27.34
C GLN A 479 2.17 15.88 26.92
N TYR A 480 1.95 16.47 25.75
CA TYR A 480 2.82 17.51 25.20
C TYR A 480 2.65 18.84 25.92
N LEU A 481 1.51 19.09 26.57
CA LEU A 481 1.34 20.26 27.42
C LEU A 481 2.30 20.26 28.61
N ILE A 482 2.48 19.11 29.27
CA ILE A 482 3.20 19.02 30.56
C ILE A 482 4.63 18.47 30.46
N SER A 483 5.02 17.90 29.31
CA SER A 483 6.33 17.24 29.14
C SER A 483 7.10 17.82 27.96
N GLU A 484 8.10 18.65 28.29
CA GLU A 484 9.06 19.18 27.31
C GLU A 484 9.90 18.06 26.68
N GLU A 485 10.31 17.07 27.46
CA GLU A 485 11.04 15.88 26.95
C GLU A 485 10.22 15.12 25.89
N ALA A 486 8.91 14.92 26.12
CA ALA A 486 8.04 14.26 25.15
C ALA A 486 7.89 15.10 23.88
N ARG A 487 7.83 16.44 24.00
CA ARG A 487 7.88 17.35 22.85
C ARG A 487 9.19 17.18 22.11
N GLU A 488 10.34 17.38 22.74
CA GLU A 488 11.64 17.30 22.06
C GLU A 488 11.85 15.97 21.32
N LYS A 489 11.50 14.85 21.95
CA LYS A 489 11.59 13.52 21.33
C LYS A 489 10.71 13.39 20.09
N GLU A 490 9.48 13.86 20.16
CA GLU A 490 8.55 13.81 19.02
C GLU A 490 8.96 14.80 17.92
N ALA A 491 9.42 16.00 18.28
CA ALA A 491 9.95 16.98 17.32
C ALA A 491 11.14 16.41 16.54
N ALA A 492 12.09 15.73 17.21
CA ALA A 492 13.22 15.09 16.56
C ALA A 492 12.76 13.98 15.60
N ARG A 493 11.76 13.17 16.00
CA ARG A 493 11.15 12.16 15.13
C ARG A 493 10.53 12.78 13.88
N LEU A 494 9.72 13.83 14.04
CA LEU A 494 9.04 14.53 12.94
C LEU A 494 10.05 15.13 11.95
N GLU A 495 11.11 15.76 12.47
CA GLU A 495 12.19 16.35 11.68
C GLU A 495 12.96 15.29 10.88
N GLU A 496 13.32 14.16 11.51
CA GLU A 496 14.00 13.05 10.83
C GLU A 496 13.13 12.47 9.70
N LEU A 497 11.85 12.21 9.96
CA LEU A 497 10.92 11.65 8.96
C LEU A 497 10.72 12.61 7.78
N ALA A 498 10.53 13.90 8.06
CA ALA A 498 10.42 14.92 7.02
C ALA A 498 11.69 14.99 6.16
N GLY A 499 12.86 14.94 6.80
CA GLY A 499 14.16 14.93 6.12
C GLY A 499 14.37 13.71 5.20
N LYS A 500 13.87 12.53 5.58
CA LYS A 500 13.92 11.32 4.72
C LYS A 500 12.99 11.42 3.51
N MET A 501 11.84 12.07 3.66
CA MET A 501 10.82 12.23 2.62
C MET A 501 11.15 13.34 1.62
N ARG A 502 11.79 14.41 2.09
CA ARG A 502 12.09 15.63 1.32
C ARG A 502 12.71 15.37 -0.05
N PRO A 503 13.75 14.51 -0.21
CA PRO A 503 14.36 14.28 -1.51
C PRO A 503 13.36 13.84 -2.58
N TYR A 504 12.38 13.01 -2.22
CA TYR A 504 11.41 12.44 -3.16
C TYR A 504 10.23 13.35 -3.47
N GLY A 505 10.22 14.58 -2.95
CA GLY A 505 9.21 15.59 -3.29
C GLY A 505 7.83 15.27 -2.73
N CYS A 506 7.77 14.91 -1.44
CA CYS A 506 6.52 14.82 -0.69
C CYS A 506 5.70 16.10 -0.87
N HIS A 507 4.44 15.96 -1.29
CA HIS A 507 3.61 17.13 -1.59
C HIS A 507 3.10 17.81 -0.33
N ALA A 508 2.65 17.01 0.64
CA ALA A 508 2.05 17.48 1.87
C ALA A 508 2.25 16.49 3.01
N TYR A 509 2.25 17.00 4.24
CA TYR A 509 2.33 16.25 5.48
C TYR A 509 1.03 16.42 6.28
N SER A 510 0.33 15.32 6.54
CA SER A 510 -0.86 15.27 7.41
C SER A 510 -0.43 15.03 8.86
N LEU A 511 -0.88 15.92 9.74
CA LEU A 511 -0.81 15.78 11.20
C LEU A 511 -1.91 14.89 11.78
N GLY A 512 -2.69 14.22 10.92
CA GLY A 512 -3.60 13.13 11.28
C GLY A 512 -5.00 13.28 10.71
N ASP A 513 -5.73 12.16 10.79
CA ASP A 513 -7.17 12.01 10.52
C ASP A 513 -7.91 11.97 11.86
N GLU A 514 -9.18 12.39 11.91
CA GLU A 514 -10.03 12.29 13.09
C GLU A 514 -9.41 12.87 14.38
N ASN A 515 -8.55 13.89 14.27
CA ASN A 515 -7.99 14.54 15.44
C ASN A 515 -9.10 15.28 16.20
N GLY A 516 -9.00 15.25 17.53
CA GLY A 516 -10.01 15.87 18.39
C GLY A 516 -9.74 15.64 19.87
N LEU A 517 -10.56 16.30 20.71
CA LEU A 517 -10.52 16.12 22.16
C LEU A 517 -11.77 15.37 22.64
N TYR A 518 -12.01 14.18 22.08
CA TYR A 518 -13.19 13.38 22.38
C TYR A 518 -13.23 12.90 23.82
N GLY A 519 -14.40 12.98 24.45
CA GLY A 519 -14.63 12.50 25.82
C GLY A 519 -13.77 13.18 26.89
N MET A 520 -13.17 14.32 26.59
CA MET A 520 -12.24 15.00 27.49
C MET A 520 -12.97 15.68 28.66
N SER A 521 -12.52 15.40 29.89
CA SER A 521 -12.90 16.18 31.07
C SER A 521 -12.27 17.58 31.01
N LEU A 522 -13.05 18.61 31.35
CA LEU A 522 -12.52 19.96 31.52
C LEU A 522 -11.60 20.09 32.74
N GLU A 523 -11.71 19.18 33.72
CA GLU A 523 -10.88 19.20 34.93
C GLU A 523 -9.38 19.08 34.59
N LEU A 524 -8.59 19.93 35.25
CA LEU A 524 -7.13 19.95 35.13
C LEU A 524 -6.49 19.08 36.21
N LYS A 525 -5.44 18.38 35.82
CA LYS A 525 -4.50 17.75 36.76
C LYS A 525 -3.60 18.83 37.39
N PRO A 526 -3.02 18.57 38.58
CA PRO A 526 -2.13 19.53 39.23
C PRO A 526 -0.99 20.04 38.33
N GLU A 527 -0.44 19.18 37.46
CA GLU A 527 0.64 19.54 36.54
C GLU A 527 0.17 20.46 35.40
N GLU A 528 -1.13 20.49 35.09
CA GLU A 528 -1.71 21.28 33.99
C GLU A 528 -2.12 22.70 34.45
N VAL A 529 -2.34 22.89 35.76
CA VAL A 529 -2.79 24.18 36.33
C VAL A 529 -1.84 25.34 36.03
N PRO A 530 -0.50 25.22 36.13
CA PRO A 530 0.40 26.32 35.80
C PRO A 530 0.28 26.77 34.34
N HIS A 531 0.02 25.85 33.41
CA HIS A 531 -0.18 26.17 31.98
C HIS A 531 -1.50 26.91 31.76
N PHE A 532 -2.55 26.53 32.49
CA PHE A 532 -3.82 27.25 32.47
C PHE A 532 -3.68 28.66 33.03
N GLN A 533 -2.98 28.84 34.15
CA GLN A 533 -2.75 30.15 34.74
C GLN A 533 -1.97 31.08 33.80
N GLU A 534 -0.95 30.55 33.13
CA GLU A 534 -0.20 31.30 32.10
C GLU A 534 -1.07 31.61 30.87
N PHE A 535 -1.92 30.68 30.44
CA PHE A 535 -2.90 30.95 29.38
C PHE A 535 -3.85 32.08 29.79
N MET A 536 -4.45 32.02 30.98
CA MET A 536 -5.37 33.05 31.47
C MET A 536 -4.70 34.41 31.57
N ARG A 537 -3.44 34.47 32.01
CA ARG A 537 -2.64 35.69 32.03
C ARG A 537 -2.53 36.31 30.63
N ARG A 538 -2.25 35.50 29.60
CA ARG A 538 -2.15 35.96 28.21
C ARG A 538 -3.51 36.32 27.61
N PHE A 539 -4.53 35.49 27.86
CA PHE A 539 -5.87 35.63 27.31
C PHE A 539 -6.55 36.93 27.79
N TYR A 540 -6.23 37.36 29.00
CA TYR A 540 -6.68 38.63 29.58
C TYR A 540 -5.64 39.77 29.45
N GLU A 541 -4.59 39.59 28.64
CA GLU A 541 -3.56 40.63 28.41
C GLU A 541 -2.95 41.20 29.70
N ASP A 542 -2.64 40.34 30.67
CA ASP A 542 -2.15 40.70 32.01
C ASP A 542 -3.15 41.49 32.89
N ASP A 543 -4.42 41.66 32.46
CA ASP A 543 -5.47 42.34 33.22
C ASP A 543 -6.23 41.39 34.15
N LEU A 544 -5.70 41.23 35.36
CA LEU A 544 -6.36 40.44 36.42
C LEU A 544 -7.71 41.05 36.85
N ALA A 545 -7.90 42.35 36.72
CA ALA A 545 -9.15 43.00 37.11
C ALA A 545 -10.28 42.61 36.14
N ALA A 546 -10.00 42.52 34.84
CA ALA A 546 -10.93 42.01 33.84
C ALA A 546 -11.33 40.55 34.10
N LEU A 547 -10.37 39.67 34.43
CA LEU A 547 -10.67 38.28 34.81
C LEU A 547 -11.56 38.23 36.05
N ASN A 548 -11.19 38.94 37.11
CA ASN A 548 -11.96 38.98 38.34
C ASN A 548 -13.39 39.49 38.13
N ALA A 549 -13.57 40.51 37.28
CA ALA A 549 -14.88 41.01 36.91
C ALA A 549 -15.69 39.99 36.10
N ASN A 550 -15.07 39.25 35.18
CA ASN A 550 -15.75 38.28 34.34
C ASN A 550 -16.14 36.99 35.09
N TRP A 551 -15.29 36.56 36.03
CA TRP A 551 -15.49 35.34 36.80
C TRP A 551 -16.20 35.55 38.15
N ASP A 552 -16.43 36.80 38.56
CA ASP A 552 -16.91 37.18 39.89
C ASP A 552 -15.98 36.66 41.01
N THR A 553 -14.69 36.96 40.87
CA THR A 553 -13.62 36.51 41.78
C THR A 553 -12.81 37.68 42.35
N ASN A 554 -11.91 37.39 43.29
CA ASN A 554 -11.08 38.39 43.96
C ASN A 554 -9.60 37.98 44.05
N TYR A 555 -9.11 37.25 43.04
CA TYR A 555 -7.72 36.78 42.96
C TYR A 555 -6.74 37.96 43.06
N LYS A 556 -5.61 37.74 43.74
CA LYS A 556 -4.52 38.72 43.90
C LYS A 556 -3.40 38.54 42.88
N GLY A 557 -3.38 37.42 42.17
CA GLY A 557 -2.47 37.15 41.06
C GLY A 557 -2.97 35.98 40.21
N PHE A 558 -2.45 35.85 38.99
CA PHE A 558 -2.80 34.73 38.09
C PHE A 558 -2.39 33.36 38.67
N ALA A 559 -1.38 33.30 39.55
CA ALA A 559 -1.00 32.09 40.26
C ALA A 559 -2.08 31.59 41.27
N GLU A 560 -3.04 32.43 41.64
CA GLU A 560 -4.18 32.06 42.49
C GLU A 560 -5.40 31.59 41.67
N VAL A 561 -5.38 31.76 40.35
CA VAL A 561 -6.50 31.37 39.49
C VAL A 561 -6.67 29.86 39.55
N GLU A 562 -7.86 29.43 39.95
CA GLU A 562 -8.21 28.01 40.05
C GLU A 562 -8.52 27.43 38.67
N GLY A 563 -8.06 26.20 38.43
CA GLY A 563 -8.42 25.46 37.23
C GLY A 563 -9.92 25.17 37.11
N PRO A 564 -10.44 24.85 35.91
CA PRO A 564 -11.81 24.41 35.72
C PRO A 564 -12.19 23.18 36.57
N LEU A 565 -13.47 23.14 36.97
CA LEU A 565 -14.05 22.09 37.79
C LEU A 565 -14.60 20.94 36.94
N ALA A 566 -14.59 19.71 37.46
CA ALA A 566 -15.19 18.55 36.82
C ALA A 566 -16.70 18.72 36.56
N GLU A 567 -17.42 19.32 37.51
CA GLU A 567 -18.83 19.66 37.36
C GLU A 567 -18.99 21.04 36.72
N ALA A 568 -19.16 21.08 35.39
CA ALA A 568 -19.28 22.32 34.63
C ALA A 568 -20.39 23.26 35.15
N GLY A 569 -21.50 22.71 35.68
CA GLY A 569 -22.61 23.50 36.23
C GLY A 569 -22.28 24.32 37.49
N LYS A 570 -21.13 24.07 38.14
CA LYS A 570 -20.64 24.86 39.28
C LYS A 570 -19.83 26.08 38.86
N MET A 571 -19.55 26.24 37.57
CA MET A 571 -18.79 27.36 37.02
C MET A 571 -19.72 28.39 36.37
N THR A 572 -19.31 29.66 36.40
CA THR A 572 -19.96 30.71 35.60
C THR A 572 -19.86 30.36 34.10
N VAL A 573 -20.75 30.92 33.27
CA VAL A 573 -20.68 30.76 31.80
C VAL A 573 -19.32 31.23 31.27
N ALA A 574 -18.81 32.35 31.78
CA ALA A 574 -17.49 32.89 31.46
C ALA A 574 -16.36 31.90 31.77
N ARG A 575 -16.31 31.35 33.00
CA ARG A 575 -15.30 30.38 33.39
C ARG A 575 -15.36 29.09 32.57
N ARG A 576 -16.57 28.65 32.18
CA ARG A 576 -16.74 27.50 31.26
C ARG A 576 -16.19 27.80 29.87
N TYR A 577 -16.48 28.98 29.31
CA TYR A 577 -15.95 29.40 28.02
C TYR A 577 -14.42 29.46 28.04
N ASP A 578 -13.83 30.12 29.03
CA ASP A 578 -12.38 30.27 29.15
C ASP A 578 -11.67 28.91 29.31
N ALA A 579 -12.30 27.96 30.01
CA ALA A 579 -11.81 26.58 30.09
C ALA A 579 -11.83 25.87 28.73
N MET A 580 -12.86 26.10 27.90
CA MET A 580 -12.91 25.58 26.53
C MET A 580 -11.85 26.26 25.65
N ALA A 581 -11.70 27.58 25.77
CA ALA A 581 -10.70 28.36 25.03
C ALA A 581 -9.26 27.92 25.36
N PHE A 582 -8.98 27.58 26.62
CA PHE A 582 -7.69 27.00 27.00
C PHE A 582 -7.40 25.69 26.27
N TRP A 583 -8.38 24.78 26.22
CA TRP A 583 -8.19 23.51 25.55
C TRP A 583 -8.13 23.64 24.02
N ASP A 584 -8.87 24.59 23.45
CA ASP A 584 -8.77 24.95 22.03
C ASP A 584 -7.35 25.48 21.72
N TRP A 585 -6.82 26.36 22.58
CA TRP A 585 -5.44 26.85 22.48
C TRP A 585 -4.42 25.73 22.62
N ALA A 586 -4.56 24.84 23.60
CA ALA A 586 -3.63 23.73 23.83
C ALA A 586 -3.63 22.76 22.64
N TYR A 587 -4.81 22.52 22.05
CA TYR A 587 -4.95 21.73 20.82
C TYR A 587 -4.25 22.40 19.64
N ALA A 588 -4.51 23.68 19.38
CA ALA A 588 -3.86 24.44 18.32
C ALA A 588 -2.33 24.56 18.51
N ASP A 589 -1.86 24.72 19.75
CA ASP A 589 -0.43 24.77 20.07
C ASP A 589 0.33 23.52 19.61
N VAL A 590 -0.26 22.34 19.79
CA VAL A 590 0.33 21.08 19.31
C VAL A 590 0.51 21.09 17.79
N TYR A 591 -0.50 21.51 17.03
CA TYR A 591 -0.38 21.61 15.56
C TYR A 591 0.75 22.56 15.14
N ARG A 592 0.77 23.76 15.70
CA ARG A 592 1.76 24.80 15.34
C ARG A 592 3.18 24.32 15.64
N TRP A 593 3.39 23.76 16.82
CA TRP A 593 4.69 23.24 17.23
C TRP A 593 5.14 22.04 16.37
N MET A 594 4.24 21.09 16.07
CA MET A 594 4.57 19.96 15.19
C MET A 594 4.87 20.41 13.76
N ALA A 595 4.12 21.38 13.23
CA ALA A 595 4.38 21.96 11.91
C ALA A 595 5.77 22.59 11.83
N GLN A 596 6.17 23.34 12.87
CA GLN A 596 7.53 23.89 12.97
C GLN A 596 8.60 22.80 12.99
N ALA A 597 8.36 21.67 13.66
CA ALA A 597 9.29 20.54 13.66
C ALA A 597 9.45 19.90 12.27
N ILE A 598 8.35 19.69 11.56
CA ILE A 598 8.37 19.17 10.18
C ILE A 598 9.14 20.13 9.26
N ARG A 599 8.91 21.45 9.37
CA ARG A 599 9.61 22.46 8.55
C ARG A 599 11.12 22.48 8.74
N ARG A 600 11.65 22.03 9.89
CA ARG A 600 13.10 21.89 10.08
C ARG A 600 13.69 20.77 9.21
N GLY A 601 12.96 19.67 9.04
CA GLY A 601 13.36 18.55 8.17
C GLY A 601 13.09 18.81 6.69
N ASP A 602 11.94 19.44 6.38
CA ASP A 602 11.57 19.89 5.04
C ASP A 602 11.05 21.33 5.03
N PRO A 603 11.92 22.32 4.74
CA PRO A 603 11.55 23.73 4.69
C PRO A 603 10.51 24.09 3.62
N GLU A 604 10.27 23.20 2.64
CA GLU A 604 9.29 23.39 1.56
C GLU A 604 7.99 22.61 1.81
N ALA A 605 7.83 21.99 2.99
CA ALA A 605 6.67 21.19 3.34
C ALA A 605 5.38 22.02 3.38
N SER A 606 4.32 21.47 2.77
CA SER A 606 2.94 21.89 3.00
C SER A 606 2.32 21.05 4.12
N ILE A 607 1.91 21.66 5.22
CA ILE A 607 1.55 20.94 6.46
C ILE A 607 0.12 21.27 6.86
N GLY A 608 -0.64 20.26 7.26
CA GLY A 608 -2.05 20.40 7.60
C GLY A 608 -2.61 19.14 8.22
N ALA A 609 -3.94 19.04 8.27
CA ALA A 609 -4.62 17.83 8.74
C ALA A 609 -5.91 17.58 7.97
N GLU A 610 -6.35 16.33 7.99
CA GLU A 610 -7.55 15.87 7.29
C GLU A 610 -8.53 15.20 8.26
N GLY A 611 -9.81 15.10 7.87
CA GLY A 611 -10.90 14.46 8.62
C GLY A 611 -11.08 14.84 10.10
N SER A 612 -10.49 15.97 10.51
CA SER A 612 -10.31 16.34 11.92
C SER A 612 -11.24 17.45 12.38
N GLU A 613 -11.55 17.48 13.68
CA GLU A 613 -12.25 18.61 14.29
C GLU A 613 -11.31 19.82 14.40
N GLY A 614 -11.73 20.97 13.86
CA GLY A 614 -10.97 22.22 13.96
C GLY A 614 -11.02 22.86 15.35
N ARG A 615 -12.08 22.59 16.12
CA ARG A 615 -12.41 23.29 17.39
C ARG A 615 -12.41 24.81 17.23
N ASP A 616 -11.30 25.48 17.56
CA ASP A 616 -11.05 26.85 17.14
C ASP A 616 -10.18 26.82 15.87
N LEU A 617 -10.87 26.79 14.74
CA LEU A 617 -10.24 26.60 13.44
C LEU A 617 -9.32 27.78 13.07
N GLU A 618 -9.63 29.01 13.50
CA GLU A 618 -8.77 30.18 13.25
C GLU A 618 -7.41 30.00 13.93
N GLN A 619 -7.40 29.57 15.19
CA GLN A 619 -6.16 29.30 15.92
C GLN A 619 -5.36 28.13 15.33
N VAL A 620 -6.04 27.08 14.88
CA VAL A 620 -5.38 25.90 14.27
C VAL A 620 -4.74 26.27 12.94
N LEU A 621 -5.40 27.05 12.09
CA LEU A 621 -4.91 27.40 10.75
C LEU A 621 -3.74 28.40 10.75
N ALA A 622 -3.48 29.10 11.87
CA ALA A 622 -2.50 30.18 11.91
C ALA A 622 -1.08 29.80 11.42
N GLU A 623 -0.67 28.53 11.57
CA GLU A 623 0.64 28.03 11.09
C GLU A 623 0.52 26.85 10.11
N LEU A 624 -0.70 26.49 9.70
CA LEU A 624 -0.94 25.38 8.79
C LEU A 624 -1.17 25.89 7.37
N ASP A 625 -0.71 25.12 6.39
CA ASP A 625 -0.80 25.44 4.97
C ASP A 625 -2.09 24.91 4.34
N TRP A 626 -2.76 23.95 4.98
CA TRP A 626 -4.00 23.36 4.50
C TRP A 626 -4.82 22.69 5.60
N TRP A 627 -6.10 22.48 5.32
CA TRP A 627 -7.03 21.73 6.16
C TRP A 627 -8.11 21.10 5.29
N ALA A 628 -8.44 19.83 5.56
CA ALA A 628 -9.38 19.07 4.74
C ALA A 628 -10.35 18.26 5.60
N PRO A 629 -11.47 18.84 6.04
CA PRO A 629 -12.40 18.19 6.94
C PRO A 629 -13.20 17.09 6.22
N TYR A 630 -14.07 16.39 6.95
CA TYR A 630 -15.22 15.74 6.31
C TYR A 630 -16.17 16.81 5.76
N HIS A 631 -16.96 16.43 4.74
CA HIS A 631 -17.84 17.37 4.06
C HIS A 631 -18.71 18.17 5.03
N ASN A 632 -18.40 19.46 5.18
CA ASN A 632 -19.13 20.37 6.03
C ASN A 632 -19.18 21.75 5.39
N ARG A 633 -20.37 22.18 4.98
CA ARG A 633 -20.58 23.34 4.10
C ARG A 633 -20.07 24.66 4.70
N ASP A 634 -20.34 24.92 5.98
CA ASP A 634 -19.87 26.12 6.69
C ASP A 634 -18.34 26.16 6.76
N VAL A 635 -17.71 25.10 7.25
CA VAL A 635 -16.25 24.99 7.38
C VAL A 635 -15.57 25.07 6.02
N ASN A 636 -16.08 24.37 5.00
CA ASN A 636 -15.53 24.44 3.65
C ASN A 636 -15.57 25.85 3.07
N THR A 637 -16.64 26.60 3.36
CA THR A 637 -16.74 27.99 2.92
C THR A 637 -15.78 28.88 3.71
N MET A 638 -15.60 28.65 5.02
CA MET A 638 -14.61 29.36 5.82
C MET A 638 -13.18 29.11 5.32
N LEU A 639 -12.81 27.86 5.07
CA LEU A 639 -11.51 27.47 4.52
C LEU A 639 -11.22 28.11 3.16
N ARG A 640 -12.24 28.29 2.32
CA ARG A 640 -12.13 28.97 1.02
C ARG A 640 -11.61 30.41 1.16
N TYR A 641 -11.90 31.09 2.25
CA TYR A 641 -11.53 32.50 2.48
C TYR A 641 -10.41 32.71 3.50
N TRP A 642 -10.29 31.82 4.49
CA TRP A 642 -9.28 31.93 5.54
C TRP A 642 -7.91 31.39 5.12
N LEU A 643 -7.88 30.43 4.18
CA LEU A 643 -6.65 29.95 3.59
C LEU A 643 -6.40 30.65 2.24
N PRO A 644 -5.12 30.81 1.84
CA PRO A 644 -4.79 31.23 0.48
C PRO A 644 -5.49 30.35 -0.55
N TRP A 645 -5.92 30.90 -1.70
CA TRP A 645 -6.62 30.10 -2.70
C TRP A 645 -5.80 28.89 -3.19
N SER A 646 -4.47 29.01 -3.23
CA SER A 646 -3.54 27.94 -3.58
C SER A 646 -3.41 26.83 -2.53
N ALA A 647 -3.86 27.06 -1.29
CA ALA A 647 -3.84 26.07 -0.22
C ALA A 647 -4.66 24.85 -0.61
N LEU A 648 -4.21 23.67 -0.20
CA LEU A 648 -4.95 22.45 -0.44
C LEU A 648 -6.27 22.45 0.36
N ARG A 649 -7.39 22.15 -0.31
CA ARG A 649 -8.71 21.99 0.31
C ARG A 649 -9.42 20.82 -0.35
N GLY A 650 -9.75 19.81 0.44
CA GLY A 650 -10.46 18.62 -0.02
C GLY A 650 -11.42 18.13 1.05
N ASN A 651 -12.28 17.19 0.68
CA ASN A 651 -13.12 16.44 1.60
C ASN A 651 -13.02 14.96 1.28
N TRP A 652 -13.10 14.12 2.31
CA TRP A 652 -13.19 12.68 2.14
C TRP A 652 -14.54 12.28 1.53
N TRP A 653 -14.49 11.44 0.51
CA TRP A 653 -15.67 10.86 -0.16
C TRP A 653 -15.34 9.47 -0.73
N GLY A 654 -16.35 8.81 -1.31
CA GLY A 654 -16.18 7.53 -2.00
C GLY A 654 -16.85 6.37 -1.29
N SER A 655 -16.08 5.35 -0.95
CA SER A 655 -16.55 3.97 -0.79
C SER A 655 -17.23 3.61 0.54
N TYR A 656 -17.40 4.56 1.47
CA TYR A 656 -18.09 4.31 2.74
C TYR A 656 -19.46 3.65 2.49
N VAL A 657 -19.68 2.43 2.97
CA VAL A 657 -20.91 1.67 2.67
C VAL A 657 -22.20 2.38 3.05
N ALA A 658 -22.20 3.07 4.18
CA ALA A 658 -23.39 3.79 4.65
C ALA A 658 -23.71 5.01 3.77
N ASN A 659 -22.72 5.53 3.04
CA ASN A 659 -22.79 6.73 2.21
C ASN A 659 -21.90 6.54 0.98
N ARG A 660 -22.21 5.57 0.11
CA ARG A 660 -21.49 5.40 -1.16
C ARG A 660 -21.81 6.59 -2.06
N LEU A 661 -21.00 7.62 -1.90
CA LEU A 661 -21.12 8.90 -2.58
C LEU A 661 -20.34 8.80 -3.88
N GLY A 662 -21.02 9.03 -5.00
CA GLY A 662 -20.36 9.12 -6.29
C GLY A 662 -19.72 10.49 -6.53
N PRO A 663 -19.09 10.67 -7.70
CA PRO A 663 -18.39 11.89 -8.09
C PRO A 663 -19.29 13.12 -8.18
N GLU A 664 -20.62 12.97 -8.18
CA GLU A 664 -21.56 14.09 -8.11
C GLU A 664 -21.33 14.99 -6.87
N ASN A 665 -20.85 14.40 -5.77
CA ASN A 665 -20.50 15.16 -4.58
C ASN A 665 -19.24 15.99 -4.78
N LEU A 666 -18.28 15.47 -5.55
CA LEU A 666 -17.07 16.19 -5.90
C LEU A 666 -17.39 17.33 -6.87
N TRP A 667 -18.23 17.09 -7.88
CA TRP A 667 -18.69 18.12 -8.82
C TRP A 667 -19.34 19.31 -8.12
N GLY A 668 -20.25 19.06 -7.17
CA GLY A 668 -20.90 20.13 -6.41
C GLY A 668 -19.90 21.00 -5.64
N GLN A 669 -18.92 20.38 -4.99
CA GLN A 669 -17.90 21.08 -4.20
C GLN A 669 -16.87 21.82 -5.07
N LEU A 670 -16.58 21.30 -6.27
CA LEU A 670 -15.75 21.99 -7.26
C LEU A 670 -16.45 23.21 -7.83
N ALA A 671 -17.75 23.09 -8.14
CA ALA A 671 -18.55 24.18 -8.69
C ALA A 671 -18.63 25.39 -7.74
N THR A 672 -18.69 25.14 -6.43
CA THR A 672 -18.66 26.19 -5.40
C THR A 672 -17.25 26.67 -5.06
N GLY A 673 -16.20 26.07 -5.63
CA GLY A 673 -14.81 26.34 -5.27
C GLY A 673 -14.46 26.00 -3.82
N SER A 674 -15.30 25.20 -3.15
CA SER A 674 -15.10 24.76 -1.77
C SER A 674 -13.90 23.82 -1.64
N VAL A 675 -13.61 23.04 -2.68
CA VAL A 675 -12.46 22.15 -2.76
C VAL A 675 -11.65 22.41 -4.03
N ASN A 676 -10.35 22.16 -3.96
CA ASN A 676 -9.44 22.13 -5.10
C ASN A 676 -8.66 20.80 -5.20
N SER A 677 -9.06 19.83 -4.38
CA SER A 677 -8.61 18.44 -4.41
C SER A 677 -9.75 17.48 -4.10
N SER A 678 -9.54 16.22 -4.48
CA SER A 678 -10.35 15.07 -4.13
C SER A 678 -9.59 14.22 -3.14
N MET A 679 -10.25 13.76 -2.08
CA MET A 679 -9.71 12.81 -1.11
C MET A 679 -10.62 11.58 -1.08
N PHE A 680 -10.18 10.49 -1.68
CA PHE A 680 -11.00 9.28 -1.83
C PHE A 680 -10.65 8.24 -0.77
N PHE A 681 -11.67 7.75 -0.06
CA PHE A 681 -11.49 6.75 0.96
C PHE A 681 -11.24 5.36 0.36
N ILE A 682 -10.03 4.90 0.64
CA ILE A 682 -9.39 3.60 0.46
C ILE A 682 -9.37 2.91 -0.90
N SER A 683 -8.24 2.26 -1.16
CA SER A 683 -8.05 1.31 -2.26
C SER A 683 -7.68 -0.09 -1.79
N SER A 684 -7.84 -0.40 -0.50
CA SER A 684 -7.46 -1.69 0.07
C SER A 684 -8.24 -2.85 -0.49
N LEU A 685 -7.53 -3.96 -0.72
CA LEU A 685 -8.11 -5.22 -1.13
C LEU A 685 -8.98 -5.80 0.00
N GLY A 686 -10.20 -6.20 -0.33
CA GLY A 686 -11.15 -6.73 0.66
C GLY A 686 -11.79 -5.64 1.55
N ALA A 687 -11.51 -4.37 1.27
CA ALA A 687 -12.27 -3.25 1.82
C ALA A 687 -13.40 -2.88 0.86
N GLU A 688 -14.30 -2.03 1.35
CA GLU A 688 -15.10 -1.15 0.50
C GLU A 688 -14.13 -0.14 -0.13
N GLY A 689 -13.38 -0.52 -1.15
CA GLY A 689 -12.33 0.33 -1.74
C GLY A 689 -12.41 0.38 -3.26
N LEU A 690 -11.58 1.23 -3.86
CA LEU A 690 -11.51 1.44 -5.31
C LEU A 690 -11.41 0.14 -6.14
N LEU A 691 -10.68 -0.85 -5.63
CA LEU A 691 -10.34 -2.08 -6.35
C LEU A 691 -11.03 -3.30 -5.73
N ALA A 692 -11.44 -4.24 -6.58
CA ALA A 692 -11.84 -5.58 -6.21
C ALA A 692 -10.63 -6.44 -5.85
N THR A 693 -10.85 -7.64 -5.30
CA THR A 693 -9.77 -8.54 -4.85
C THR A 693 -8.88 -9.08 -5.97
N ASP A 694 -9.34 -8.99 -7.22
CA ASP A 694 -8.58 -9.31 -8.43
C ASP A 694 -7.80 -8.09 -8.99
N LEU A 695 -7.77 -6.97 -8.27
CA LEU A 695 -7.17 -5.69 -8.66
C LEU A 695 -7.83 -5.00 -9.86
N GLU A 696 -8.98 -5.47 -10.33
CA GLU A 696 -9.84 -4.69 -11.21
C GLU A 696 -10.55 -3.59 -10.42
N ASN A 697 -11.09 -2.57 -11.09
CA ASN A 697 -11.91 -1.59 -10.37
C ASN A 697 -13.21 -2.25 -9.92
N ALA A 698 -13.60 -2.01 -8.67
CA ALA A 698 -14.84 -2.54 -8.14
C ALA A 698 -16.04 -2.11 -9.00
N ASP A 699 -17.02 -2.99 -9.19
CA ASP A 699 -18.18 -2.76 -10.08
C ASP A 699 -18.87 -1.42 -9.82
N TYR A 700 -19.00 -1.03 -8.55
CA TYR A 700 -19.63 0.23 -8.16
C TYR A 700 -18.78 1.47 -8.47
N ALA A 701 -17.45 1.32 -8.56
CA ALA A 701 -16.52 2.41 -8.85
C ALA A 701 -16.32 2.63 -10.35
N GLN A 702 -16.62 1.62 -11.20
CA GLN A 702 -16.48 1.70 -12.65
C GLN A 702 -17.19 2.93 -13.27
N PRO A 703 -18.44 3.28 -12.90
CA PRO A 703 -19.12 4.46 -13.42
C PRO A 703 -18.45 5.79 -13.00
N TRP A 704 -17.73 5.81 -11.88
CA TRP A 704 -17.12 7.03 -11.33
C TRP A 704 -15.83 7.42 -12.05
N ILE A 705 -15.12 6.44 -12.60
CA ILE A 705 -13.78 6.64 -13.19
C ILE A 705 -13.78 7.63 -14.37
N PRO A 706 -14.71 7.57 -15.34
CA PRO A 706 -14.79 8.55 -16.41
C PRO A 706 -14.98 9.99 -15.90
N GLU A 707 -15.86 10.18 -14.90
CA GLU A 707 -16.11 11.50 -14.32
C GLU A 707 -14.90 12.03 -13.54
N MET A 708 -14.24 11.18 -12.75
CA MET A 708 -12.99 11.56 -12.07
C MET A 708 -11.91 11.98 -13.07
N LYS A 709 -11.78 11.25 -14.17
CA LYS A 709 -10.84 11.61 -15.24
C LYS A 709 -11.20 12.93 -15.90
N GLU A 710 -12.49 13.18 -16.14
CA GLU A 710 -12.96 14.45 -16.68
C GLU A 710 -12.61 15.62 -15.75
N ILE A 711 -12.89 15.49 -14.45
CA ILE A 711 -12.51 16.47 -13.42
C ILE A 711 -11.01 16.74 -13.45
N CYS A 712 -10.19 15.69 -13.41
CA CYS A 712 -8.74 15.81 -13.41
C CYS A 712 -8.18 16.46 -14.69
N ALA A 713 -8.84 16.26 -15.84
CA ALA A 713 -8.38 16.76 -17.13
C ALA A 713 -8.93 18.16 -17.49
N THR A 714 -10.04 18.61 -16.87
CA THR A 714 -10.77 19.82 -17.29
C THR A 714 -10.95 20.83 -16.15
N ALA A 715 -12.02 20.72 -15.36
CA ALA A 715 -12.41 21.71 -14.37
C ALA A 715 -11.44 21.78 -13.18
N GLY A 716 -10.89 20.65 -12.74
CA GLY A 716 -10.01 20.59 -11.57
C GLY A 716 -8.77 21.48 -11.69
N PRO A 717 -7.96 21.36 -12.76
CA PRO A 717 -6.81 22.25 -12.98
C PRO A 717 -7.18 23.72 -13.08
N VAL A 718 -8.36 24.04 -13.65
CA VAL A 718 -8.86 25.42 -13.77
C VAL A 718 -9.22 25.97 -12.39
N VAL A 719 -9.99 25.24 -11.58
CA VAL A 719 -10.36 25.64 -10.22
C VAL A 719 -9.12 25.87 -9.36
N ARG A 720 -8.14 24.96 -9.42
CA ARG A 720 -6.88 25.09 -8.67
C ARG A 720 -6.07 26.33 -9.09
N GLY A 721 -6.14 26.71 -10.36
CA GLY A 721 -5.42 27.86 -10.92
C GLY A 721 -6.21 29.18 -10.94
N ALA A 722 -7.48 29.17 -10.53
CA ALA A 722 -8.36 30.35 -10.57
C ALA A 722 -8.07 31.33 -9.43
N GLU A 723 -8.70 32.50 -9.48
CA GLU A 723 -8.83 33.42 -8.34
C GLU A 723 -10.32 33.52 -7.97
N PRO A 724 -10.69 33.45 -6.68
CA PRO A 724 -12.07 33.55 -6.28
C PRO A 724 -12.60 34.98 -6.50
N VAL A 725 -13.83 35.08 -7.00
CA VAL A 725 -14.60 36.33 -7.02
C VAL A 725 -15.75 36.19 -6.03
N ASP A 726 -16.01 37.25 -5.25
CA ASP A 726 -17.13 37.35 -4.32
C ASP A 726 -18.00 38.59 -4.61
N ASP A 727 -19.26 38.57 -4.18
CA ASP A 727 -20.22 39.65 -4.43
C ASP A 727 -20.18 40.76 -3.35
N GLY A 728 -19.16 40.77 -2.49
CA GLY A 728 -18.97 41.77 -1.45
C GLY A 728 -19.82 41.54 -0.19
N VAL A 729 -20.39 40.35 0.00
CA VAL A 729 -21.21 40.01 1.17
C VAL A 729 -20.37 39.23 2.20
N GLY A 730 -20.29 39.75 3.43
CA GLY A 730 -19.58 39.10 4.55
C GLY A 730 -20.53 38.40 5.53
N ILE A 731 -20.14 37.21 6.00
CA ILE A 731 -20.80 36.42 7.05
C ILE A 731 -19.87 36.42 8.25
N PHE A 732 -20.28 37.11 9.31
CA PHE A 732 -19.49 37.16 10.54
C PHE A 732 -19.37 35.77 11.19
N HIS A 733 -18.14 35.37 11.51
CA HIS A 733 -17.84 34.21 12.35
C HIS A 733 -17.25 34.64 13.70
N SER A 734 -17.60 33.91 14.77
CA SER A 734 -17.04 34.09 16.11
C SER A 734 -17.07 32.78 16.88
N ARG A 735 -15.90 32.39 17.40
CA ARG A 735 -15.75 31.19 18.23
C ARG A 735 -16.67 31.17 19.44
N LEU A 736 -16.85 32.30 20.13
CA LEU A 736 -17.76 32.43 21.26
C LEU A 736 -19.21 32.13 20.88
N ALA A 737 -19.65 32.67 19.73
CA ALA A 737 -21.01 32.44 19.24
C ALA A 737 -21.22 30.99 18.77
N GLU A 738 -20.18 30.35 18.24
CA GLU A 738 -20.21 28.94 17.86
C GLU A 738 -20.49 28.02 19.06
N VAL A 739 -19.84 28.27 20.20
CA VAL A 739 -20.00 27.46 21.42
C VAL A 739 -21.11 27.91 22.35
N ALA A 740 -21.75 29.05 22.07
CA ALA A 740 -22.74 29.65 22.97
C ALA A 740 -23.88 28.67 23.34
N ASN A 741 -24.41 27.92 22.37
CA ASN A 741 -25.46 26.91 22.61
C ASN A 741 -24.96 25.73 23.46
N THR A 742 -23.67 25.40 23.40
CA THR A 742 -23.05 24.38 24.27
C THR A 742 -22.92 24.87 25.70
N LEU A 743 -22.67 26.17 25.89
CA LEU A 743 -22.57 26.81 27.20
C LEU A 743 -23.94 27.03 27.84
N ASP A 744 -24.94 27.41 27.05
CA ASP A 744 -26.30 27.69 27.47
C ASP A 744 -27.30 27.44 26.33
N THR A 745 -28.18 26.46 26.53
CA THR A 745 -29.12 25.98 25.51
C THR A 745 -30.20 26.98 25.11
N ARG A 746 -30.25 28.15 25.75
CA ARG A 746 -31.10 29.27 25.33
C ARG A 746 -30.60 29.95 24.06
N PHE A 747 -29.32 29.80 23.73
CA PHE A 747 -28.75 30.32 22.48
C PHE A 747 -29.05 29.36 21.31
N GLY A 748 -29.28 29.91 20.12
CA GLY A 748 -29.38 29.12 18.89
C GLY A 748 -28.03 28.57 18.42
N SER A 749 -28.05 27.60 17.52
CA SER A 749 -26.84 27.09 16.87
C SER A 749 -26.40 28.03 15.75
N MET A 750 -25.27 28.72 15.95
CA MET A 750 -24.66 29.57 14.93
C MET A 750 -24.39 28.82 13.63
N LYS A 751 -23.83 27.60 13.72
CA LYS A 751 -23.61 26.70 12.59
C LYS A 751 -24.88 26.49 11.75
N THR A 752 -26.01 26.25 12.41
CA THR A 752 -27.31 26.03 11.73
C THR A 752 -27.75 27.29 10.98
N GLU A 753 -27.64 28.45 11.62
CA GLU A 753 -28.05 29.72 11.01
C GLU A 753 -27.13 30.15 9.86
N GLN A 754 -25.81 29.96 9.99
CA GLN A 754 -24.85 30.23 8.92
C GLN A 754 -25.07 29.32 7.71
N THR A 755 -25.33 28.02 7.94
CA THR A 755 -25.62 27.08 6.85
C THR A 755 -26.87 27.49 6.08
N ARG A 756 -27.96 27.83 6.78
CA ARG A 756 -29.20 28.33 6.15
C ARG A 756 -28.97 29.63 5.38
N LEU A 757 -28.16 30.52 5.90
CA LEU A 757 -27.83 31.78 5.22
C LEU A 757 -27.06 31.52 3.92
N LEU A 758 -26.11 30.59 3.94
CA LEU A 758 -25.41 30.14 2.74
C LEU A 758 -26.38 29.53 1.71
N ASP A 759 -27.39 28.75 2.14
CA ASP A 759 -28.41 28.19 1.23
C ASP A 759 -29.25 29.29 0.56
N VAL A 760 -29.60 30.34 1.31
CA VAL A 760 -30.31 31.51 0.76
C VAL A 760 -29.43 32.23 -0.26
N PHE A 761 -28.14 32.41 0.02
CA PHE A 761 -27.23 33.06 -0.91
C PHE A 761 -27.04 32.26 -2.20
N ASP A 762 -26.85 30.94 -2.12
CA ASP A 762 -26.80 30.07 -3.31
C ASP A 762 -28.08 30.17 -4.14
N ALA A 763 -29.25 30.12 -3.49
CA ALA A 763 -30.54 30.23 -4.19
C ALA A 763 -30.71 31.57 -4.92
N LEU A 764 -30.01 32.61 -4.46
CA LEU A 764 -29.99 33.94 -5.08
C LEU A 764 -28.83 34.13 -6.06
N GLY A 765 -27.93 33.15 -6.18
CA GLY A 765 -26.71 33.26 -6.98
C GLY A 765 -25.69 34.25 -6.41
N VAL A 766 -25.71 34.49 -5.09
CA VAL A 766 -24.81 35.40 -4.38
C VAL A 766 -23.67 34.61 -3.75
N SER A 767 -22.42 34.98 -4.04
CA SER A 767 -21.25 34.43 -3.38
C SER A 767 -20.88 35.28 -2.15
N ALA A 768 -21.14 34.72 -0.97
CA ALA A 768 -20.76 35.32 0.30
C ALA A 768 -19.39 34.80 0.81
N LYS A 769 -18.72 35.62 1.62
CA LYS A 769 -17.45 35.31 2.29
C LYS A 769 -17.55 35.35 3.80
N PHE A 770 -16.67 34.63 4.48
CA PHE A 770 -16.50 34.72 5.94
C PHE A 770 -15.49 35.78 6.32
#